data_AF-A0A926X129-F1
#
_entry.id   AF-A0A926X129-F1
#
_cell.length_a   1.000
_cell.length_b   1.000
_cell.length_c   1.000
_cell.angle_alpha   90.00
_cell.angle_beta   90.00
_cell.angle_gamma   90.00
#
_symmetry.space_group_name_H-M   'P 1'
#
loop_
_entity.id
_entity.type
_entity.pdbx_description
1 polymer ?
#
loop_
_entity_poly.entity_id
_entity_poly.type
_entity_poly.pdbx_seq_one_letter_code
_entity_poly.pdbx_strand_id
1 'polypeptide(L)'
;MSSNRRSSVDKLATANLSRDLERSDVFASMSLNSKYSLRASSISAQAVTGGDRIAPRAVLSSGAVSVAGTNSHTFRVVYSDRSGLNRRTIRTGNIQVTGPNRFSQIATLVGRVAFNRPGTRATATYRINAPGGTWDFLDNGAYRVSVLRNKVRDINRNPVRAGALGRGFQVNIPNPAPTAALGTSTLGSGDYTFRVNYSDDIAINAASIDGNDIQVTGPNGFSQFAQLVSVSPAGNGSPRTATYRVNSPTEFWTAANDGAYTISLVANQVSDNFGASVAAGSLGTFTIEAGRIPPSATLSASNVATAGATTYDFTVTYVDNEAVNVSTLGDGDVRVTGPNGFSQLATLVSVNPNSNGSPRTATYRITTPGGRWNGADSGTYTVSVEANQVSDAIGNFTAAGDIGTFAVTLEQTPATATLASAPRIALDSGSNLIAVTYADNAGVDITTLDNNDIRVTGPNGFNQLARFVRVEPVSNATSVTATYRLDAPGGSWDGAAAENGTYAIALQADQVSDVNGNAAAVTALGGFQVQMTPLRVEAETLTLSNYVTQATNFASGNSLIQLNTGSGLNATGTATTNFTGPSGIYDLVVRYLDENDGVSRIEVRVDGVLVGGWNLDKDLGSGTLAETNFAFQTISGVAINANSQIQITGQQVAPEQSLAGEGARIDYISFVPRVNGSGTTLPGALIGTTGDNTITATATTNTVDYSQLSAGIIANLATNSVLKPIYGGLATPKIMPLGDSLSLGEHAEQPNSPGAYRVQLYQRFVNDGLATGIFAPDFVGSGNQAAAPIPDKNHQITGTGTIDSNLDIVNTAAFTSFGTNVVLLMVGTVDTSNIAANNSPLETMQQDLLDLVNRITERLPNAEVLVASVPPVAGTSTQARIDQIQDYSELIPGIVGSVAAAGRNVRFVDVNGGLTQSDLLAGGVNLAASGHTKIGNLWYDALMDEDTLAGIENITGTAFSDIISGTNSDNRIEGGLGSDRLTGGTGADTFVYRSLTEGEDTITDFTTSDTIQISASGFGGGLVAGVSLANGTASATGTFVNGASPIGTGPNFLYNNGFLRYDPDGTGAQAAVTIATLTGSPALTAARISIVA
;
A
#
# COMPACT_ATOMS: atom_id res chain seq x y z
N MET A 1 -44.32 24.42 54.14
CA MET A 1 -42.98 25.03 54.00
C MET A 1 -42.66 25.14 52.50
N SER A 2 -41.54 25.77 52.12
CA SER A 2 -41.00 26.05 50.76
C SER A 2 -41.34 25.07 49.61
N SER A 3 -41.36 25.41 48.29
CA SER A 3 -41.82 26.57 47.46
C SER A 3 -41.21 26.49 46.02
N ASN A 4 -41.68 27.08 44.91
CA ASN A 4 -42.95 27.63 44.38
C ASN A 4 -42.65 28.24 42.96
N ARG A 5 -43.65 28.46 42.06
CA ARG A 5 -43.61 29.20 40.76
C ARG A 5 -42.98 28.45 39.55
N ARG A 6 -43.28 28.73 38.25
CA ARG A 6 -44.35 29.50 37.53
C ARG A 6 -44.29 29.24 36.00
N SER A 7 -45.44 29.28 35.29
CA SER A 7 -45.60 29.90 33.94
C SER A 7 -47.10 30.04 33.57
N SER A 8 -47.48 30.99 32.67
CA SER A 8 -48.86 31.41 32.30
C SER A 8 -48.80 32.21 30.97
N VAL A 9 -49.82 32.75 30.27
CA VAL A 9 -51.29 33.02 30.41
C VAL A 9 -51.80 33.38 28.97
N ASP A 10 -53.05 33.42 28.45
CA ASP A 10 -54.48 33.15 28.76
C ASP A 10 -55.14 32.98 27.34
N LYS A 11 -55.99 32.01 26.93
CA LYS A 11 -57.39 31.60 27.25
C LYS A 11 -58.54 32.62 26.95
N LEU A 12 -59.15 32.49 25.75
CA LEU A 12 -60.44 33.07 25.28
C LEU A 12 -61.04 32.06 24.25
N ALA A 13 -62.24 31.46 24.41
CA ALA A 13 -63.62 31.99 24.43
C ALA A 13 -64.10 32.50 23.05
N THR A 14 -65.32 32.24 22.54
CA THR A 14 -66.63 31.99 23.18
C THR A 14 -67.58 31.15 22.27
N ALA A 15 -68.68 30.58 22.78
CA ALA A 15 -69.72 29.85 22.02
C ALA A 15 -71.06 30.62 21.91
N ASN A 16 -72.00 30.19 21.02
CA ASN A 16 -73.44 29.90 21.33
C ASN A 16 -74.44 29.94 20.13
N LEU A 17 -75.42 29.00 20.17
CA LEU A 17 -76.84 29.01 19.67
C LEU A 17 -77.17 29.41 18.20
N SER A 18 -78.29 29.00 17.55
CA SER A 18 -79.19 27.82 17.67
C SER A 18 -80.36 27.87 16.64
N ARG A 19 -80.84 26.71 16.15
CA ARG A 19 -82.25 26.45 15.67
C ARG A 19 -82.73 27.27 14.43
N ASP A 20 -83.83 26.96 13.70
CA ASP A 20 -84.89 25.92 13.80
C ASP A 20 -85.51 25.56 12.41
N LEU A 21 -86.22 24.41 12.34
CA LEU A 21 -87.53 24.08 11.69
C LEU A 21 -88.09 24.92 10.49
N GLU A 22 -88.87 24.41 9.50
CA GLU A 22 -89.37 23.06 9.17
C GLU A 22 -89.92 22.94 7.71
N ARG A 23 -90.35 21.71 7.36
CA ARG A 23 -91.47 21.23 6.51
C ARG A 23 -92.53 22.22 5.95
N SER A 24 -93.37 21.88 4.96
CA SER A 24 -93.37 20.86 3.88
C SER A 24 -94.60 21.09 2.95
N ASP A 25 -94.69 20.36 1.82
CA ASP A 25 -95.96 19.88 1.21
C ASP A 25 -96.98 20.91 0.59
N VAL A 26 -97.87 20.60 -0.38
CA VAL A 26 -97.99 19.52 -1.40
C VAL A 26 -99.01 19.95 -2.50
N PHE A 27 -99.05 19.23 -3.63
CA PHE A 27 -100.13 19.10 -4.64
C PHE A 27 -100.47 20.18 -5.70
N ALA A 28 -100.95 19.60 -6.82
CA ALA A 28 -101.97 20.04 -7.77
C ALA A 28 -101.69 21.20 -8.77
N SER A 29 -101.80 20.84 -10.05
CA SER A 29 -101.91 21.75 -11.19
C SER A 29 -103.33 21.76 -11.77
N MET A 30 -103.94 22.93 -11.94
CA MET A 30 -105.04 23.13 -12.90
C MET A 30 -104.86 24.45 -13.66
N SER A 31 -105.25 24.43 -14.92
CA SER A 31 -105.33 25.59 -15.82
C SER A 31 -106.79 26.05 -15.92
N LEU A 32 -107.03 27.34 -16.23
CA LEU A 32 -107.98 27.79 -17.28
C LEU A 32 -108.13 29.32 -17.33
N ASN A 33 -107.97 29.89 -18.54
CA ASN A 33 -108.63 31.13 -19.02
C ASN A 33 -108.32 32.46 -18.26
N SER A 34 -108.70 33.65 -18.76
CA SER A 34 -109.53 33.98 -19.94
C SER A 34 -109.01 35.14 -20.79
N LYS A 35 -109.53 35.17 -22.04
CA LYS A 35 -109.81 36.34 -22.89
C LYS A 35 -109.84 37.70 -22.16
N TYR A 36 -109.28 38.75 -22.78
CA TYR A 36 -110.09 39.74 -23.52
C TYR A 36 -109.21 40.62 -24.44
N SER A 37 -109.82 41.16 -25.49
CA SER A 37 -109.17 41.98 -26.52
C SER A 37 -109.68 43.43 -26.51
N LEU A 38 -108.80 44.39 -26.79
CA LEU A 38 -109.19 45.73 -27.26
C LEU A 38 -108.43 46.09 -28.53
N ARG A 39 -109.16 46.61 -29.52
CA ARG A 39 -108.62 47.23 -30.75
C ARG A 39 -108.82 48.74 -30.67
N ALA A 40 -107.76 49.51 -30.87
CA ALA A 40 -107.78 50.87 -31.40
C ALA A 40 -106.37 51.13 -31.96
N SER A 41 -106.20 51.22 -33.29
CA SER A 41 -106.46 52.41 -34.12
C SER A 41 -105.32 53.42 -34.06
N SER A 42 -104.72 53.68 -35.22
CA SER A 42 -103.57 54.59 -35.39
C SER A 42 -103.95 56.04 -35.13
N ILE A 43 -103.24 56.69 -34.20
CA ILE A 43 -103.09 58.16 -34.21
C ILE A 43 -101.92 58.50 -35.14
N SER A 44 -102.12 59.48 -36.02
CA SER A 44 -101.13 59.95 -36.99
C SER A 44 -99.94 60.63 -36.33
N ALA A 45 -98.81 60.67 -37.03
CA ALA A 45 -97.59 61.29 -36.52
C ALA A 45 -97.76 62.80 -36.28
N GLN A 46 -97.33 63.27 -35.11
CA GLN A 46 -96.99 64.66 -34.87
C GLN A 46 -95.68 64.68 -34.06
N ALA A 47 -94.70 65.45 -34.52
CA ALA A 47 -93.34 65.37 -34.00
C ALA A 47 -93.23 66.06 -32.62
N VAL A 48 -92.77 65.31 -31.62
CA VAL A 48 -92.33 65.85 -30.33
C VAL A 48 -90.95 65.32 -30.04
N THR A 49 -89.98 66.21 -29.85
CA THR A 49 -88.58 65.92 -29.50
C THR A 49 -88.44 65.52 -28.03
N GLY A 50 -89.08 64.42 -27.64
CA GLY A 50 -89.02 63.85 -26.29
C GLY A 50 -87.92 62.79 -26.16
N GLY A 51 -86.92 63.05 -25.31
CA GLY A 51 -85.94 62.03 -24.94
C GLY A 51 -86.57 60.94 -24.06
N ASP A 52 -86.53 59.68 -24.52
CA ASP A 52 -87.13 58.55 -23.81
C ASP A 52 -86.45 58.30 -22.46
N ARG A 53 -87.26 58.22 -21.40
CA ARG A 53 -86.84 57.94 -20.01
C ARG A 53 -87.14 56.50 -19.57
N ILE A 54 -87.69 55.67 -20.45
CA ILE A 54 -87.97 54.26 -20.15
C ILE A 54 -86.65 53.50 -20.08
N ALA A 55 -86.50 52.67 -19.04
CA ALA A 55 -85.31 51.84 -18.86
C ALA A 55 -85.46 50.50 -19.61
N PRO A 56 -84.42 50.03 -20.33
CA PRO A 56 -84.46 48.76 -21.04
C PRO A 56 -84.73 47.58 -20.09
N ARG A 57 -85.60 46.65 -20.52
CA ARG A 57 -86.00 45.47 -19.75
C ARG A 57 -85.10 44.27 -20.07
N ALA A 58 -84.84 43.43 -19.07
CA ALA A 58 -84.22 42.11 -19.23
C ALA A 58 -85.13 41.01 -18.65
N VAL A 59 -85.14 39.83 -19.26
CA VAL A 59 -85.92 38.64 -18.84
C VAL A 59 -85.09 37.37 -19.06
N LEU A 60 -85.10 36.46 -18.09
CA LEU A 60 -84.45 35.14 -18.19
C LEU A 60 -85.32 34.13 -18.96
N SER A 61 -84.67 33.23 -19.67
CA SER A 61 -85.21 31.99 -20.23
C SER A 61 -84.18 30.87 -19.98
N SER A 62 -84.49 29.97 -19.06
CA SER A 62 -83.62 28.89 -18.58
C SER A 62 -84.43 27.61 -18.38
N GLY A 63 -83.80 26.46 -18.62
CA GLY A 63 -84.26 25.15 -18.15
C GLY A 63 -83.57 24.76 -16.84
N ALA A 64 -83.94 23.61 -16.26
CA ALA A 64 -83.23 23.02 -15.13
C ALA A 64 -82.01 22.20 -15.58
N VAL A 65 -81.15 21.82 -14.63
CA VAL A 65 -80.14 20.77 -14.77
C VAL A 65 -80.62 19.54 -13.99
N SER A 66 -80.57 18.35 -14.60
CA SER A 66 -81.04 17.11 -13.98
C SER A 66 -80.25 15.88 -14.46
N VAL A 67 -79.03 16.09 -14.95
CA VAL A 67 -78.12 15.05 -15.44
C VAL A 67 -76.71 15.42 -14.99
N ALA A 68 -76.01 14.49 -14.36
CA ALA A 68 -74.68 14.67 -13.81
C ALA A 68 -73.61 14.84 -14.90
N GLY A 69 -72.39 15.20 -14.50
CA GLY A 69 -71.18 15.12 -15.33
C GLY A 69 -71.06 16.19 -16.42
N THR A 70 -71.94 17.19 -16.47
CA THR A 70 -71.84 18.30 -17.44
C THR A 70 -71.11 19.50 -16.84
N ASN A 71 -70.08 20.03 -17.50
CA ASN A 71 -69.19 21.04 -16.88
C ASN A 71 -69.75 22.47 -16.82
N SER A 72 -70.83 22.75 -17.56
CA SER A 72 -71.37 24.12 -17.65
C SER A 72 -72.83 24.14 -18.08
N HIS A 73 -73.62 25.06 -17.50
CA HIS A 73 -75.02 25.30 -17.88
C HIS A 73 -75.14 26.60 -18.69
N THR A 74 -75.95 26.57 -19.77
CA THR A 74 -76.25 27.75 -20.60
C THR A 74 -77.70 28.16 -20.53
N PHE A 75 -77.95 29.43 -20.23
CA PHE A 75 -79.28 30.04 -20.21
C PHE A 75 -79.33 31.28 -21.13
N ARG A 76 -80.53 31.75 -21.49
CA ARG A 76 -80.72 32.91 -22.36
C ARG A 76 -81.30 34.08 -21.59
N VAL A 77 -80.77 35.28 -21.83
CA VAL A 77 -81.37 36.54 -21.37
C VAL A 77 -81.85 37.33 -22.59
N VAL A 78 -83.13 37.69 -22.56
CA VAL A 78 -83.78 38.52 -23.57
C VAL A 78 -83.85 39.95 -23.04
N TYR A 79 -83.15 40.86 -23.72
CA TYR A 79 -83.25 42.29 -23.51
C TYR A 79 -84.25 42.89 -24.51
N SER A 80 -85.03 43.89 -24.08
CA SER A 80 -86.00 44.58 -24.92
C SER A 80 -86.16 46.05 -24.53
N ASP A 81 -86.17 46.92 -25.52
CA ASP A 81 -86.32 48.37 -25.38
C ASP A 81 -87.05 48.97 -26.59
N ARG A 82 -87.81 50.06 -26.41
CA ARG A 82 -88.55 50.70 -27.52
C ARG A 82 -87.71 51.66 -28.35
N SER A 83 -86.76 52.35 -27.73
CA SER A 83 -85.84 53.29 -28.38
C SER A 83 -84.65 52.59 -29.04
N GLY A 84 -84.20 51.46 -28.48
CA GLY A 84 -83.23 50.56 -29.11
C GLY A 84 -82.02 50.25 -28.24
N LEU A 85 -81.47 49.03 -28.35
CA LEU A 85 -80.45 48.53 -27.42
C LEU A 85 -79.02 48.85 -27.90
N ASN A 86 -78.17 49.38 -27.00
CA ASN A 86 -76.78 49.65 -27.33
C ASN A 86 -75.97 48.35 -27.34
N ARG A 87 -75.71 47.87 -28.56
CA ARG A 87 -75.07 46.58 -28.86
C ARG A 87 -73.69 46.39 -28.22
N ARG A 88 -72.97 47.48 -27.90
CA ARG A 88 -71.65 47.43 -27.24
C ARG A 88 -71.73 47.17 -25.72
N THR A 89 -72.92 47.25 -25.11
CA THR A 89 -73.10 47.10 -23.66
C THR A 89 -73.47 45.69 -23.21
N ILE A 90 -73.98 44.85 -24.13
CA ILE A 90 -74.31 43.45 -23.88
C ILE A 90 -73.06 42.57 -24.08
N ARG A 91 -72.46 42.10 -22.98
CA ARG A 91 -71.16 41.39 -22.91
C ARG A 91 -71.01 40.59 -21.61
N THR A 92 -69.96 39.77 -21.52
CA THR A 92 -69.51 39.17 -20.24
C THR A 92 -69.35 40.25 -19.16
N GLY A 93 -69.70 39.94 -17.91
CA GLY A 93 -69.73 40.94 -16.82
C GLY A 93 -71.01 41.78 -16.73
N ASN A 94 -72.08 41.38 -17.44
CA ASN A 94 -73.43 41.93 -17.24
C ASN A 94 -74.27 41.14 -16.22
N ILE A 95 -74.05 39.83 -16.10
CA ILE A 95 -74.90 38.89 -15.38
C ILE A 95 -74.08 38.21 -14.28
N GLN A 96 -74.70 38.05 -13.11
CA GLN A 96 -74.20 37.24 -12.00
C GLN A 96 -75.22 36.15 -11.68
N VAL A 97 -74.73 34.96 -11.34
CA VAL A 97 -75.54 33.84 -10.84
C VAL A 97 -75.07 33.48 -9.44
N THR A 98 -75.99 33.28 -8.52
CA THR A 98 -75.72 32.88 -7.13
C THR A 98 -76.54 31.64 -6.77
N GLY A 99 -75.95 30.65 -6.09
CA GLY A 99 -76.60 29.36 -5.81
C GLY A 99 -76.39 28.86 -4.38
N PRO A 100 -76.62 27.55 -4.13
CA PRO A 100 -76.22 26.83 -2.92
C PRO A 100 -74.73 26.98 -2.60
N ASN A 101 -74.32 26.54 -1.40
CA ASN A 101 -72.91 26.45 -0.99
C ASN A 101 -72.09 27.74 -1.19
N ARG A 102 -72.76 28.90 -1.07
CA ARG A 102 -72.22 30.26 -1.34
C ARG A 102 -71.73 30.50 -2.78
N PHE A 103 -72.10 29.66 -3.75
CA PHE A 103 -71.72 29.83 -5.15
C PHE A 103 -72.10 31.21 -5.69
N SER A 104 -71.17 31.85 -6.40
CA SER A 104 -71.36 33.17 -7.00
C SER A 104 -70.43 33.34 -8.21
N GLN A 105 -70.97 33.26 -9.43
CA GLN A 105 -70.19 33.39 -10.67
C GLN A 105 -70.71 34.51 -11.57
N ILE A 106 -69.80 35.22 -12.22
CA ILE A 106 -70.12 36.10 -13.35
C ILE A 106 -70.35 35.22 -14.59
N ALA A 107 -71.55 35.32 -15.18
CA ALA A 107 -71.88 34.52 -16.35
C ALA A 107 -71.18 35.07 -17.62
N THR A 108 -70.59 34.16 -18.38
CA THR A 108 -69.86 34.47 -19.63
C THR A 108 -70.84 34.55 -20.79
N LEU A 109 -70.78 35.61 -21.59
CA LEU A 109 -71.55 35.70 -22.83
C LEU A 109 -70.99 34.70 -23.86
N VAL A 110 -71.86 33.87 -24.45
CA VAL A 110 -71.50 32.87 -25.45
C VAL A 110 -72.22 33.15 -26.77
N GLY A 111 -71.44 33.18 -27.86
CA GLY A 111 -71.92 33.48 -29.22
C GLY A 111 -72.21 34.96 -29.47
N ARG A 112 -72.67 35.27 -30.69
CA ARG A 112 -73.08 36.64 -31.06
C ARG A 112 -74.48 36.92 -30.49
N VAL A 113 -74.63 38.07 -29.84
CA VAL A 113 -75.95 38.56 -29.38
C VAL A 113 -76.86 38.75 -30.59
N ALA A 114 -77.99 38.04 -30.62
CA ALA A 114 -78.94 38.07 -31.72
C ALA A 114 -79.92 39.24 -31.56
N PHE A 115 -79.89 40.21 -32.46
CA PHE A 115 -80.82 41.36 -32.47
C PHE A 115 -81.86 41.19 -33.56
N ASN A 116 -83.09 41.68 -33.33
CA ASN A 116 -83.99 42.00 -34.43
C ASN A 116 -83.43 43.19 -35.25
N ARG A 117 -83.90 43.37 -36.49
CA ARG A 117 -83.97 44.71 -37.08
C ARG A 117 -85.28 45.33 -36.55
N PRO A 118 -85.30 46.55 -35.97
CA PRO A 118 -84.27 47.59 -35.96
C PRO A 118 -83.41 47.69 -34.68
N GLY A 119 -83.28 46.62 -33.88
CA GLY A 119 -82.40 46.60 -32.68
C GLY A 119 -83.09 46.81 -31.33
N THR A 120 -84.43 46.82 -31.32
CA THR A 120 -85.29 46.96 -30.13
C THR A 120 -85.36 45.71 -29.24
N ARG A 121 -84.89 44.55 -29.72
CA ARG A 121 -84.85 43.30 -28.94
C ARG A 121 -83.57 42.53 -29.22
N ALA A 122 -82.92 42.06 -28.15
CA ALA A 122 -81.67 41.32 -28.21
C ALA A 122 -81.76 40.03 -27.37
N THR A 123 -81.27 38.92 -27.89
CA THR A 123 -81.14 37.65 -27.15
C THR A 123 -79.66 37.32 -26.98
N ALA A 124 -79.25 37.12 -25.74
CA ALA A 124 -77.89 36.79 -25.35
C ALA A 124 -77.88 35.45 -24.62
N THR A 125 -77.07 34.49 -25.08
CA THR A 125 -76.83 33.24 -24.35
C THR A 125 -75.68 33.47 -23.37
N TYR A 126 -75.89 33.13 -22.10
CA TYR A 126 -74.88 33.19 -21.06
C TYR A 126 -74.59 31.78 -20.53
N ARG A 127 -73.33 31.55 -20.15
CA ARG A 127 -72.82 30.30 -19.57
C ARG A 127 -72.28 30.54 -18.18
N ILE A 128 -72.56 29.61 -17.28
CA ILE A 128 -71.81 29.41 -16.04
C ILE A 128 -71.19 28.01 -16.03
N ASN A 129 -70.13 27.84 -15.25
CA ASN A 129 -69.57 26.52 -14.97
C ASN A 129 -70.24 25.94 -13.70
N ALA A 130 -70.18 24.63 -13.52
CA ALA A 130 -70.56 23.99 -12.26
C ALA A 130 -69.58 24.38 -11.13
N PRO A 131 -70.02 24.55 -9.87
CA PRO A 131 -69.15 24.83 -8.73
C PRO A 131 -67.97 23.87 -8.57
N GLY A 132 -68.18 22.55 -8.71
CA GLY A 132 -67.14 21.52 -8.65
C GLY A 132 -66.39 21.25 -9.96
N GLY A 133 -66.79 21.90 -11.06
CA GLY A 133 -66.25 21.65 -12.41
C GLY A 133 -67.11 20.70 -13.27
N THR A 134 -67.97 19.90 -12.65
CA THR A 134 -69.08 19.13 -13.24
C THR A 134 -70.30 19.25 -12.36
N TRP A 135 -71.51 19.35 -12.94
CA TRP A 135 -72.75 19.31 -12.17
C TRP A 135 -72.93 17.92 -11.54
N ASP A 136 -73.11 17.87 -10.22
CA ASP A 136 -73.21 16.64 -9.42
C ASP A 136 -74.39 16.72 -8.41
N PHE A 137 -74.45 15.77 -7.45
CA PHE A 137 -75.46 15.77 -6.39
C PHE A 137 -75.26 16.88 -5.34
N LEU A 138 -74.01 17.31 -5.08
CA LEU A 138 -73.66 18.33 -4.09
C LEU A 138 -73.98 19.75 -4.58
N ASP A 139 -74.03 19.93 -5.90
CA ASP A 139 -74.51 21.14 -6.58
C ASP A 139 -76.04 21.32 -6.56
N ASN A 140 -76.81 20.38 -6.01
CA ASN A 140 -78.28 20.43 -6.04
C ASN A 140 -78.87 21.69 -5.38
N GLY A 141 -79.90 22.26 -6.01
CA GLY A 141 -80.69 23.37 -5.48
C GLY A 141 -80.86 24.57 -6.43
N ALA A 142 -81.16 25.73 -5.84
CA ALA A 142 -81.72 26.89 -6.55
C ALA A 142 -80.67 27.94 -6.96
N TYR A 143 -80.51 28.18 -8.27
CA TYR A 143 -79.53 29.10 -8.83
C TYR A 143 -80.19 30.36 -9.40
N ARG A 144 -79.97 31.49 -8.72
CA ARG A 144 -80.61 32.77 -8.97
C ARG A 144 -79.78 33.65 -9.91
N VAL A 145 -80.35 33.99 -11.08
CA VAL A 145 -79.71 34.85 -12.08
C VAL A 145 -80.08 36.33 -11.85
N SER A 146 -79.11 37.24 -11.90
CA SER A 146 -79.30 38.68 -11.70
C SER A 146 -78.51 39.54 -12.70
N VAL A 147 -79.04 40.70 -13.09
CA VAL A 147 -78.36 41.70 -13.93
C VAL A 147 -77.68 42.78 -13.07
N LEU A 148 -76.42 43.07 -13.39
CA LEU A 148 -75.54 43.96 -12.65
C LEU A 148 -75.79 45.44 -12.98
N ARG A 149 -75.72 46.28 -11.94
CA ARG A 149 -76.03 47.72 -11.99
C ARG A 149 -75.24 48.45 -13.07
N ASN A 150 -75.96 49.21 -13.91
CA ASN A 150 -75.44 50.12 -14.94
C ASN A 150 -74.61 49.47 -16.07
N LYS A 151 -74.58 48.14 -16.19
CA LYS A 151 -73.73 47.41 -17.18
C LYS A 151 -74.32 47.33 -18.59
N VAL A 152 -75.64 47.20 -18.75
CA VAL A 152 -76.36 47.16 -20.05
C VAL A 152 -77.19 48.43 -20.21
N ARG A 153 -77.25 49.00 -21.43
CA ARG A 153 -77.96 50.26 -21.72
C ARG A 153 -78.66 50.26 -23.08
N ASP A 154 -79.64 51.14 -23.24
CA ASP A 154 -80.20 51.53 -24.54
C ASP A 154 -79.23 52.48 -25.31
N ILE A 155 -79.63 52.92 -26.50
CA ILE A 155 -78.86 53.91 -27.30
C ILE A 155 -78.83 55.30 -26.65
N ASN A 156 -79.85 55.66 -25.86
CA ASN A 156 -79.97 56.93 -25.13
C ASN A 156 -79.17 56.96 -23.82
N ARG A 157 -78.46 55.86 -23.49
CA ARG A 157 -77.66 55.60 -22.27
C ARG A 157 -78.47 55.26 -21.00
N ASN A 158 -79.79 55.09 -21.06
CA ASN A 158 -80.60 54.57 -19.96
C ASN A 158 -80.17 53.14 -19.58
N PRO A 159 -79.87 52.84 -18.30
CA PRO A 159 -79.42 51.52 -17.88
C PRO A 159 -80.57 50.53 -17.61
N VAL A 160 -80.32 49.24 -17.87
CA VAL A 160 -81.18 48.16 -17.36
C VAL A 160 -81.20 48.22 -15.83
N ARG A 161 -82.40 48.17 -15.23
CA ARG A 161 -82.54 48.14 -13.76
C ARG A 161 -81.83 46.91 -13.18
N ALA A 162 -80.96 47.13 -12.20
CA ALA A 162 -80.27 46.07 -11.48
C ALA A 162 -81.26 45.18 -10.71
N GLY A 163 -81.06 43.86 -10.70
CA GLY A 163 -81.91 42.96 -9.93
C GLY A 163 -82.01 41.54 -10.49
N ALA A 164 -82.88 40.74 -9.89
CA ALA A 164 -83.15 39.36 -10.29
C ALA A 164 -83.83 39.28 -11.65
N LEU A 165 -83.44 38.30 -12.46
CA LEU A 165 -84.09 37.97 -13.72
C LEU A 165 -85.02 36.76 -13.52
N GLY A 166 -86.15 36.98 -12.84
CA GLY A 166 -87.09 35.90 -12.50
C GLY A 166 -86.60 34.99 -11.36
N ARG A 167 -87.02 33.72 -11.37
CA ARG A 167 -86.69 32.73 -10.32
C ARG A 167 -85.33 32.03 -10.50
N GLY A 168 -84.69 32.13 -11.66
CA GLY A 168 -83.46 31.40 -11.96
C GLY A 168 -83.71 30.00 -12.54
N PHE A 169 -82.85 29.04 -12.22
CA PHE A 169 -82.99 27.62 -12.55
C PHE A 169 -82.74 26.73 -11.32
N GLN A 170 -83.02 25.43 -11.44
CA GLN A 170 -82.79 24.42 -10.41
C GLN A 170 -81.78 23.38 -10.93
N VAL A 171 -81.00 22.81 -10.01
CA VAL A 171 -80.21 21.60 -10.20
C VAL A 171 -80.85 20.50 -9.35
N ASN A 172 -81.18 19.35 -9.96
CA ASN A 172 -81.79 18.20 -9.29
C ASN A 172 -81.31 16.89 -9.93
N ILE A 173 -80.19 16.39 -9.44
CA ILE A 173 -79.48 15.17 -9.83
C ILE A 173 -79.68 14.12 -8.72
N PRO A 174 -79.98 12.83 -9.02
CA PRO A 174 -80.09 11.77 -8.01
C PRO A 174 -78.76 11.48 -7.31
N ASN A 175 -78.80 10.87 -6.13
CA ASN A 175 -77.59 10.35 -5.49
C ASN A 175 -77.06 9.14 -6.28
N PRO A 176 -75.75 9.05 -6.62
CA PRO A 176 -75.12 7.79 -7.03
C PRO A 176 -75.22 6.71 -5.93
N ALA A 177 -74.72 5.51 -6.23
CA ALA A 177 -74.61 4.41 -5.28
C ALA A 177 -73.15 3.96 -5.16
N PRO A 178 -72.67 3.61 -3.95
CA PRO A 178 -71.28 3.23 -3.74
C PRO A 178 -70.81 2.06 -4.60
N THR A 179 -69.60 2.21 -5.12
CA THR A 179 -68.86 1.16 -5.83
C THR A 179 -67.93 0.41 -4.87
N ALA A 180 -67.65 -0.85 -5.19
CA ALA A 180 -66.77 -1.71 -4.43
C ALA A 180 -65.92 -2.58 -5.37
N ALA A 181 -64.63 -2.74 -5.07
CA ALA A 181 -63.70 -3.54 -5.88
C ALA A 181 -62.75 -4.36 -5.00
N LEU A 182 -62.41 -5.58 -5.43
CA LEU A 182 -61.42 -6.42 -4.76
C LEU A 182 -60.02 -5.83 -4.92
N GLY A 183 -59.25 -5.81 -3.83
CA GLY A 183 -57.86 -5.37 -3.79
C GLY A 183 -56.88 -6.52 -3.58
N THR A 184 -55.69 -6.20 -3.05
CA THR A 184 -54.66 -7.17 -2.69
C THR A 184 -55.17 -8.23 -1.70
N SER A 185 -54.67 -9.46 -1.84
CA SER A 185 -54.96 -10.59 -0.97
C SER A 185 -53.70 -11.39 -0.64
N THR A 186 -53.77 -12.19 0.43
CA THR A 186 -52.68 -13.02 0.95
C THR A 186 -53.25 -14.29 1.57
N LEU A 187 -52.73 -15.45 1.17
CA LEU A 187 -53.00 -16.75 1.80
C LEU A 187 -52.07 -16.94 3.00
N GLY A 188 -52.65 -17.13 4.19
CA GLY A 188 -51.96 -17.60 5.39
C GLY A 188 -52.07 -19.12 5.52
N SER A 189 -51.38 -19.70 6.50
CA SER A 189 -51.40 -21.16 6.72
C SER A 189 -52.77 -21.69 7.17
N GLY A 190 -53.51 -20.90 7.97
CA GLY A 190 -54.86 -21.24 8.47
C GLY A 190 -55.95 -20.21 8.14
N ASP A 191 -55.64 -19.17 7.35
CA ASP A 191 -56.59 -18.16 6.92
C ASP A 191 -56.27 -17.60 5.53
N TYR A 192 -57.17 -16.76 5.01
CA TYR A 192 -56.98 -16.00 3.79
C TYR A 192 -57.48 -14.57 4.03
N THR A 193 -56.63 -13.59 3.73
CA THR A 193 -56.92 -12.17 3.94
C THR A 193 -57.01 -11.43 2.61
N PHE A 194 -57.92 -10.47 2.52
CA PHE A 194 -58.13 -9.69 1.30
C PHE A 194 -58.65 -8.30 1.61
N ARG A 195 -58.43 -7.36 0.68
CA ARG A 195 -58.94 -5.99 0.78
C ARG A 195 -60.12 -5.76 -0.14
N VAL A 196 -61.05 -4.90 0.28
CA VAL A 196 -62.10 -4.33 -0.57
C VAL A 196 -62.00 -2.82 -0.51
N ASN A 197 -61.96 -2.20 -1.68
CA ASN A 197 -61.93 -0.75 -1.85
C ASN A 197 -63.35 -0.26 -2.18
N TYR A 198 -63.91 0.55 -1.28
CA TYR A 198 -65.21 1.21 -1.44
C TYR A 198 -65.00 2.65 -1.92
N SER A 199 -65.76 3.10 -2.92
CA SER A 199 -65.64 4.43 -3.52
C SER A 199 -66.96 5.00 -4.01
N ASP A 200 -67.19 6.27 -3.70
CA ASP A 200 -68.33 7.09 -4.15
C ASP A 200 -67.90 8.57 -4.22
N ASP A 201 -68.64 9.42 -4.93
CA ASP A 201 -68.48 10.88 -4.89
C ASP A 201 -68.91 11.46 -3.52
N ILE A 202 -69.77 10.74 -2.80
CA ILE A 202 -70.12 11.00 -1.39
C ILE A 202 -69.21 10.21 -0.45
N ALA A 203 -68.98 10.75 0.74
CA ALA A 203 -68.26 10.06 1.80
C ALA A 203 -68.97 8.75 2.23
N ILE A 204 -68.28 7.62 2.09
CA ILE A 204 -68.68 6.31 2.62
C ILE A 204 -68.79 6.38 4.15
N ASN A 205 -69.84 5.77 4.69
CA ASN A 205 -70.12 5.69 6.11
C ASN A 205 -69.36 4.49 6.72
N ALA A 206 -68.27 4.71 7.47
CA ALA A 206 -67.49 3.59 8.00
C ALA A 206 -68.21 2.82 9.12
N ALA A 207 -69.28 3.37 9.70
CA ALA A 207 -70.16 2.62 10.61
C ALA A 207 -71.11 1.64 9.88
N SER A 208 -71.05 1.58 8.55
CA SER A 208 -71.75 0.59 7.70
C SER A 208 -70.82 -0.48 7.11
N ILE A 209 -69.54 -0.48 7.50
CA ILE A 209 -68.55 -1.47 7.08
C ILE A 209 -68.30 -2.40 8.26
N ASP A 210 -68.82 -3.63 8.22
CA ASP A 210 -68.62 -4.63 9.27
C ASP A 210 -68.42 -6.07 8.72
N GLY A 211 -68.50 -7.09 9.59
CA GLY A 211 -68.30 -8.49 9.19
C GLY A 211 -69.44 -9.10 8.35
N ASN A 212 -70.57 -8.41 8.20
CA ASN A 212 -71.71 -8.85 7.40
C ASN A 212 -71.58 -8.44 5.92
N ASP A 213 -70.70 -7.47 5.60
CA ASP A 213 -70.47 -6.92 4.25
C ASP A 213 -70.20 -7.99 3.18
N ILE A 214 -69.43 -9.02 3.56
CA ILE A 214 -68.82 -9.98 2.63
C ILE A 214 -69.13 -11.40 3.07
N GLN A 215 -69.70 -12.18 2.15
CA GLN A 215 -69.85 -13.63 2.27
C GLN A 215 -68.87 -14.33 1.34
N VAL A 216 -68.08 -15.26 1.88
CA VAL A 216 -67.22 -16.16 1.12
C VAL A 216 -67.88 -17.53 1.04
N THR A 217 -67.95 -18.10 -0.15
CA THR A 217 -68.46 -19.46 -0.40
C THR A 217 -67.42 -20.29 -1.13
N GLY A 218 -67.47 -21.63 -1.06
CA GLY A 218 -66.43 -22.47 -1.66
C GLY A 218 -66.78 -23.96 -1.78
N PRO A 219 -65.77 -24.82 -2.02
CA PRO A 219 -65.94 -26.26 -2.14
C PRO A 219 -66.56 -26.90 -0.89
N ASN A 220 -67.05 -28.14 -1.04
CA ASN A 220 -67.54 -28.97 0.07
C ASN A 220 -68.62 -28.32 0.96
N GLY A 221 -69.37 -27.35 0.42
CA GLY A 221 -70.43 -26.63 1.13
C GLY A 221 -69.95 -25.45 1.98
N PHE A 222 -68.69 -25.02 1.83
CA PHE A 222 -68.15 -23.90 2.61
C PHE A 222 -68.94 -22.60 2.38
N SER A 223 -69.32 -21.94 3.47
CA SER A 223 -69.95 -20.62 3.48
C SER A 223 -69.65 -19.91 4.80
N GLN A 224 -68.95 -18.78 4.76
CA GLN A 224 -68.58 -17.99 5.94
C GLN A 224 -68.73 -16.49 5.66
N PHE A 225 -69.24 -15.74 6.64
CA PHE A 225 -69.07 -14.28 6.67
C PHE A 225 -67.61 -13.92 6.98
N ALA A 226 -67.05 -12.96 6.26
CA ALA A 226 -65.65 -12.59 6.42
C ALA A 226 -65.46 -11.64 7.61
N GLN A 227 -64.48 -11.94 8.47
CA GLN A 227 -64.18 -11.14 9.66
C GLN A 227 -63.51 -9.82 9.24
N LEU A 228 -64.10 -8.68 9.57
CA LEU A 228 -63.46 -7.37 9.36
C LEU A 228 -62.24 -7.23 10.28
N VAL A 229 -61.08 -6.97 9.70
CA VAL A 229 -59.79 -6.80 10.41
C VAL A 229 -59.48 -5.33 10.63
N SER A 230 -59.70 -4.48 9.62
CA SER A 230 -59.46 -3.03 9.71
C SER A 230 -60.16 -2.24 8.59
N VAL A 231 -60.38 -0.95 8.81
CA VAL A 231 -60.81 0.02 7.79
C VAL A 231 -59.83 1.19 7.80
N SER A 232 -59.37 1.60 6.63
CA SER A 232 -58.44 2.73 6.45
C SER A 232 -58.92 3.68 5.33
N PRO A 233 -58.86 5.01 5.52
CA PRO A 233 -58.57 5.74 6.76
C PRO A 233 -59.63 5.51 7.87
N ALA A 234 -59.53 6.17 9.02
CA ALA A 234 -60.60 6.21 10.02
C ALA A 234 -61.72 7.23 9.67
N GLY A 235 -62.79 7.29 10.48
CA GLY A 235 -63.92 8.23 10.29
C GLY A 235 -64.82 7.88 9.10
N ASN A 236 -65.59 8.84 8.57
CA ASN A 236 -66.33 8.68 7.29
C ASN A 236 -65.56 9.41 6.16
N GLY A 237 -65.74 9.01 4.89
CA GLY A 237 -64.95 9.54 3.76
C GLY A 237 -64.90 8.59 2.56
N SER A 238 -64.30 9.01 1.45
CA SER A 238 -64.15 8.21 0.22
C SER A 238 -62.78 8.50 -0.43
N PRO A 239 -62.07 7.50 -1.00
CA PRO A 239 -62.35 6.06 -0.92
C PRO A 239 -62.05 5.49 0.48
N ARG A 240 -62.43 4.23 0.71
CA ARG A 240 -62.10 3.46 1.92
C ARG A 240 -61.63 2.06 1.59
N THR A 241 -60.59 1.60 2.26
CA THR A 241 -60.11 0.23 2.14
C THR A 241 -60.42 -0.55 3.42
N ALA A 242 -61.30 -1.53 3.31
CA ALA A 242 -61.52 -2.52 4.36
C ALA A 242 -60.60 -3.73 4.11
N THR A 243 -60.06 -4.32 5.17
CA THR A 243 -59.33 -5.61 5.13
C THR A 243 -60.16 -6.65 5.86
N TYR A 244 -60.42 -7.78 5.20
CA TYR A 244 -61.17 -8.91 5.74
C TYR A 244 -60.32 -10.17 5.85
N ARG A 245 -60.80 -11.11 6.65
CA ARG A 245 -60.22 -12.44 6.90
C ARG A 245 -61.30 -13.52 6.79
N VAL A 246 -61.01 -14.59 6.08
CA VAL A 246 -61.77 -15.85 6.13
C VAL A 246 -60.84 -16.95 6.63
N ASN A 247 -61.34 -17.88 7.44
CA ASN A 247 -60.51 -18.90 8.06
C ASN A 247 -60.61 -20.21 7.26
N SER A 248 -59.60 -21.08 7.39
CA SER A 248 -59.74 -22.46 6.93
C SER A 248 -60.88 -23.18 7.68
N PRO A 249 -61.53 -24.19 7.07
CA PRO A 249 -62.39 -25.14 7.79
C PRO A 249 -61.68 -25.93 8.90
N THR A 250 -60.34 -25.97 8.90
CA THR A 250 -59.51 -26.61 9.94
C THR A 250 -58.47 -25.61 10.47
N GLU A 251 -57.50 -26.06 11.28
CA GLU A 251 -56.38 -25.21 11.73
C GLU A 251 -55.47 -24.77 10.56
N PHE A 252 -55.42 -25.54 9.48
CA PHE A 252 -54.64 -25.27 8.27
C PHE A 252 -55.46 -25.46 6.99
N TRP A 253 -55.02 -24.90 5.86
CA TRP A 253 -55.52 -25.31 4.55
C TRP A 253 -54.87 -26.64 4.13
N THR A 254 -55.70 -27.65 3.89
CA THR A 254 -55.30 -29.04 3.56
C THR A 254 -55.84 -29.45 2.19
N ALA A 255 -55.36 -30.57 1.64
CA ALA A 255 -55.87 -31.10 0.35
C ALA A 255 -57.41 -31.31 0.32
N ALA A 256 -58.05 -31.50 1.49
CA ALA A 256 -59.51 -31.60 1.61
C ALA A 256 -60.26 -30.25 1.45
N ASN A 257 -59.51 -29.14 1.31
CA ASN A 257 -60.01 -27.79 1.11
C ASN A 257 -59.76 -27.27 -0.32
N ASP A 258 -59.16 -28.08 -1.19
CA ASP A 258 -58.78 -27.66 -2.54
C ASP A 258 -59.98 -27.28 -3.42
N GLY A 259 -59.79 -26.24 -4.25
CA GLY A 259 -60.79 -25.71 -5.17
C GLY A 259 -61.05 -24.21 -5.02
N ALA A 260 -62.05 -23.71 -5.77
CA ALA A 260 -62.32 -22.28 -5.93
C ALA A 260 -63.34 -21.73 -4.93
N TYR A 261 -62.96 -20.66 -4.23
CA TYR A 261 -63.76 -19.91 -3.28
C TYR A 261 -64.18 -18.56 -3.91
N THR A 262 -65.45 -18.17 -3.75
CA THR A 262 -66.03 -16.93 -4.30
C THR A 262 -66.30 -15.91 -3.20
N ILE A 263 -65.79 -14.69 -3.38
CA ILE A 263 -65.98 -13.54 -2.49
C ILE A 263 -67.14 -12.70 -3.03
N SER A 264 -68.21 -12.53 -2.26
CA SER A 264 -69.42 -11.79 -2.68
C SER A 264 -69.83 -10.70 -1.68
N LEU A 265 -70.26 -9.56 -2.22
CA LEU A 265 -70.90 -8.48 -1.47
C LEU A 265 -72.34 -8.83 -1.11
N VAL A 266 -72.70 -8.58 0.14
CA VAL A 266 -74.04 -8.72 0.68
C VAL A 266 -74.82 -7.43 0.45
N ALA A 267 -76.10 -7.54 0.05
CA ALA A 267 -76.90 -6.39 -0.34
C ALA A 267 -77.13 -5.43 0.84
N ASN A 268 -77.03 -4.12 0.57
CA ASN A 268 -77.41 -3.05 1.49
C ASN A 268 -76.68 -3.04 2.86
N GLN A 269 -75.45 -3.59 2.94
CA GLN A 269 -74.62 -3.46 4.14
C GLN A 269 -73.90 -2.10 4.14
N VAL A 270 -72.92 -1.93 3.23
CA VAL A 270 -72.14 -0.70 3.12
C VAL A 270 -72.91 0.42 2.41
N SER A 271 -72.94 1.60 3.03
CA SER A 271 -73.60 2.81 2.53
C SER A 271 -72.71 4.05 2.48
N ASP A 272 -73.14 5.05 1.72
CA ASP A 272 -72.68 6.42 1.86
C ASP A 272 -73.32 7.12 3.09
N ASN A 273 -72.95 8.38 3.31
CA ASN A 273 -73.55 9.23 4.34
C ASN A 273 -75.01 9.69 4.06
N PHE A 274 -75.59 9.39 2.88
CA PHE A 274 -76.94 9.81 2.48
C PHE A 274 -77.92 8.63 2.31
N GLY A 275 -77.47 7.39 2.51
CA GLY A 275 -78.27 6.16 2.52
C GLY A 275 -78.27 5.37 1.21
N ALA A 276 -77.49 5.76 0.20
CA ALA A 276 -77.24 4.92 -0.98
C ALA A 276 -76.24 3.82 -0.62
N SER A 277 -76.49 2.59 -1.10
CA SER A 277 -75.75 1.39 -0.64
C SER A 277 -75.14 0.59 -1.78
N VAL A 278 -74.05 -0.13 -1.50
CA VAL A 278 -73.39 -1.04 -2.44
C VAL A 278 -74.36 -2.13 -2.90
N ALA A 279 -74.40 -2.38 -4.21
CA ALA A 279 -75.17 -3.47 -4.79
C ALA A 279 -74.49 -4.84 -4.56
N ALA A 280 -75.27 -5.88 -4.29
CA ALA A 280 -74.74 -7.24 -4.17
C ALA A 280 -74.15 -7.75 -5.49
N GLY A 281 -73.05 -8.51 -5.39
CA GLY A 281 -72.35 -9.08 -6.53
C GLY A 281 -71.07 -9.79 -6.14
N SER A 282 -70.55 -10.65 -7.02
CA SER A 282 -69.24 -11.29 -6.85
C SER A 282 -68.12 -10.26 -7.05
N LEU A 283 -67.22 -10.15 -6.08
CA LEU A 283 -66.00 -9.33 -6.17
C LEU A 283 -64.83 -10.07 -6.81
N GLY A 284 -64.81 -11.41 -6.74
CA GLY A 284 -63.76 -12.24 -7.32
C GLY A 284 -63.72 -13.65 -6.74
N THR A 285 -62.72 -14.42 -7.13
CA THR A 285 -62.47 -15.78 -6.63
C THR A 285 -61.01 -15.94 -6.21
N PHE A 286 -60.75 -16.92 -5.34
CA PHE A 286 -59.42 -17.44 -5.02
C PHE A 286 -59.43 -18.96 -5.00
N THR A 287 -58.28 -19.61 -5.17
CA THR A 287 -58.17 -21.07 -5.21
C THR A 287 -57.25 -21.55 -4.09
N ILE A 288 -57.60 -22.68 -3.47
CA ILE A 288 -56.72 -23.47 -2.60
C ILE A 288 -56.24 -24.69 -3.40
N GLU A 289 -54.93 -24.97 -3.36
CA GLU A 289 -54.29 -26.12 -4.02
C GLU A 289 -53.20 -26.73 -3.10
N ALA A 290 -53.58 -27.04 -1.86
CA ALA A 290 -52.66 -27.54 -0.83
C ALA A 290 -52.17 -28.98 -1.09
N GLY A 291 -52.95 -29.81 -1.82
CA GLY A 291 -52.60 -31.20 -2.11
C GLY A 291 -51.55 -31.42 -3.21
N ARG A 292 -50.84 -30.37 -3.65
CA ARG A 292 -49.92 -30.36 -4.80
C ARG A 292 -48.57 -29.70 -4.55
N ILE A 293 -48.35 -29.22 -3.33
CA ILE A 293 -47.10 -28.55 -2.96
C ILE A 293 -46.09 -29.66 -2.60
N PRO A 294 -44.91 -29.71 -3.25
CA PRO A 294 -43.87 -30.65 -2.87
C PRO A 294 -43.01 -30.11 -1.72
N PRO A 295 -42.25 -30.97 -1.01
CA PRO A 295 -41.37 -30.51 0.06
C PRO A 295 -40.34 -29.53 -0.46
N SER A 296 -40.27 -28.36 0.18
CA SER A 296 -39.20 -27.38 -0.01
C SER A 296 -37.94 -27.81 0.75
N ALA A 297 -36.76 -27.44 0.26
CA ALA A 297 -35.48 -27.78 0.86
C ALA A 297 -34.64 -26.53 1.09
N THR A 298 -33.95 -26.43 2.23
CA THR A 298 -33.11 -25.28 2.60
C THR A 298 -31.77 -25.75 3.15
N LEU A 299 -30.67 -25.28 2.56
CA LEU A 299 -29.31 -25.61 3.00
C LEU A 299 -28.95 -24.92 4.33
N SER A 300 -28.25 -25.65 5.20
CA SER A 300 -27.45 -25.07 6.29
C SER A 300 -26.07 -25.74 6.29
N ALA A 301 -25.09 -24.96 5.86
CA ALA A 301 -23.71 -25.35 5.60
C ALA A 301 -22.77 -24.28 6.19
N SER A 302 -21.55 -24.66 6.57
CA SER A 302 -20.53 -23.73 7.10
C SER A 302 -19.37 -23.58 6.12
N ASN A 303 -18.85 -22.37 5.97
CA ASN A 303 -17.68 -22.13 5.14
C ASN A 303 -16.45 -22.88 5.69
N VAL A 304 -15.62 -23.40 4.79
CA VAL A 304 -14.38 -24.10 5.14
C VAL A 304 -13.24 -23.10 5.09
N ALA A 305 -12.55 -22.91 6.23
CA ALA A 305 -11.42 -21.99 6.37
C ALA A 305 -10.19 -22.67 7.02
N THR A 306 -10.09 -23.99 6.92
CA THR A 306 -8.96 -24.79 7.42
C THR A 306 -8.79 -26.02 6.55
N ALA A 307 -7.56 -26.30 6.14
CA ALA A 307 -7.22 -27.38 5.21
C ALA A 307 -7.19 -28.77 5.87
N GLY A 308 -6.84 -29.79 5.10
CA GLY A 308 -6.47 -31.12 5.58
C GLY A 308 -7.62 -32.09 5.91
N ALA A 309 -8.86 -31.62 6.08
CA ALA A 309 -10.00 -32.51 6.28
C ALA A 309 -10.34 -33.32 5.01
N THR A 310 -10.68 -34.60 5.19
CA THR A 310 -10.91 -35.58 4.10
C THR A 310 -12.40 -35.72 3.73
N THR A 311 -13.30 -35.19 4.57
CA THR A 311 -14.75 -35.21 4.40
C THR A 311 -15.35 -33.89 4.86
N TYR A 312 -16.49 -33.51 4.28
CA TYR A 312 -17.25 -32.33 4.69
C TYR A 312 -18.73 -32.69 4.90
N ASP A 313 -19.27 -32.27 6.04
CA ASP A 313 -20.64 -32.52 6.48
C ASP A 313 -21.46 -31.22 6.45
N PHE A 314 -22.67 -31.30 5.93
CA PHE A 314 -23.63 -30.19 5.92
C PHE A 314 -25.05 -30.71 6.19
N THR A 315 -26.01 -29.81 6.38
CA THR A 315 -27.40 -30.19 6.62
C THR A 315 -28.35 -29.56 5.63
N VAL A 316 -29.46 -30.25 5.35
CA VAL A 316 -30.58 -29.72 4.57
C VAL A 316 -31.84 -29.93 5.37
N THR A 317 -32.62 -28.88 5.56
CA THR A 317 -33.93 -28.95 6.20
C THR A 317 -35.01 -28.95 5.14
N TYR A 318 -35.79 -30.03 5.10
CA TYR A 318 -36.95 -30.21 4.25
C TYR A 318 -38.20 -29.77 5.01
N VAL A 319 -39.04 -28.95 4.38
CA VAL A 319 -40.25 -28.39 4.96
C VAL A 319 -41.40 -28.53 3.97
N ASP A 320 -42.48 -29.14 4.45
CA ASP A 320 -43.67 -29.51 3.68
C ASP A 320 -44.94 -29.13 4.47
N ASN A 321 -46.09 -28.95 3.80
CA ASN A 321 -47.37 -28.64 4.46
C ASN A 321 -48.17 -29.87 4.92
N GLU A 322 -47.81 -31.08 4.47
CA GLU A 322 -48.35 -32.34 4.98
C GLU A 322 -47.27 -33.03 5.84
N ALA A 323 -46.36 -33.79 5.22
CA ALA A 323 -45.33 -34.54 5.91
C ALA A 323 -44.22 -35.01 4.96
N VAL A 324 -42.96 -34.64 5.22
CA VAL A 324 -41.80 -35.21 4.53
C VAL A 324 -41.72 -36.71 4.82
N ASN A 325 -41.56 -37.52 3.79
CA ASN A 325 -41.40 -38.96 3.90
C ASN A 325 -39.95 -39.32 4.19
N VAL A 326 -39.65 -39.73 5.42
CA VAL A 326 -38.28 -40.07 5.85
C VAL A 326 -37.77 -41.34 5.17
N SER A 327 -38.66 -42.18 4.62
CA SER A 327 -38.26 -43.35 3.80
C SER A 327 -37.76 -43.00 2.38
N THR A 328 -37.89 -41.74 1.96
CA THR A 328 -37.33 -41.20 0.70
C THR A 328 -36.16 -40.24 0.94
N LEU A 329 -35.59 -40.20 2.15
CA LEU A 329 -34.32 -39.54 2.42
C LEU A 329 -33.19 -40.57 2.34
N GLY A 330 -32.17 -40.35 1.50
CA GLY A 330 -31.13 -41.32 1.19
C GLY A 330 -29.84 -40.77 0.57
N ASP A 331 -28.97 -41.69 0.14
CA ASP A 331 -27.76 -41.36 -0.61
C ASP A 331 -28.13 -40.86 -2.02
N GLY A 332 -27.61 -39.68 -2.40
CA GLY A 332 -27.86 -39.09 -3.72
C GLY A 332 -29.05 -38.12 -3.79
N ASP A 333 -29.74 -37.85 -2.68
CA ASP A 333 -30.78 -36.81 -2.59
C ASP A 333 -30.27 -35.42 -3.01
N VAL A 334 -28.99 -35.16 -2.79
CA VAL A 334 -28.33 -33.90 -3.10
C VAL A 334 -26.98 -34.11 -3.77
N ARG A 335 -26.65 -33.21 -4.71
CA ARG A 335 -25.36 -33.10 -5.36
C ARG A 335 -24.63 -31.86 -4.82
N VAL A 336 -23.32 -31.98 -4.62
CA VAL A 336 -22.43 -30.83 -4.45
C VAL A 336 -21.57 -30.68 -5.69
N THR A 337 -21.54 -29.48 -6.27
CA THR A 337 -20.64 -29.11 -7.38
C THR A 337 -19.75 -27.95 -6.98
N GLY A 338 -18.50 -27.90 -7.46
CA GLY A 338 -17.54 -26.87 -7.07
C GLY A 338 -16.49 -26.55 -8.16
N PRO A 339 -15.41 -25.84 -7.78
CA PRO A 339 -14.26 -25.55 -8.64
C PRO A 339 -13.66 -26.79 -9.32
N ASN A 340 -12.87 -26.55 -10.37
CA ASN A 340 -12.12 -27.57 -11.11
C ASN A 340 -12.96 -28.76 -11.64
N GLY A 341 -14.28 -28.59 -11.77
CA GLY A 341 -15.20 -29.62 -12.24
C GLY A 341 -15.63 -30.63 -11.17
N PHE A 342 -15.40 -30.35 -9.87
CA PHE A 342 -15.87 -31.21 -8.78
C PHE A 342 -17.40 -31.39 -8.85
N SER A 343 -17.85 -32.65 -8.77
CA SER A 343 -19.27 -33.02 -8.77
C SER A 343 -19.47 -34.36 -8.06
N GLN A 344 -20.10 -34.35 -6.89
CA GLN A 344 -20.32 -35.54 -6.08
C GLN A 344 -21.77 -35.59 -5.57
N LEU A 345 -22.40 -36.76 -5.67
CA LEU A 345 -23.62 -37.09 -4.93
C LEU A 345 -23.26 -37.30 -3.45
N ALA A 346 -23.93 -36.60 -2.55
CA ALA A 346 -23.64 -36.71 -1.12
C ALA A 346 -24.28 -37.96 -0.51
N THR A 347 -23.63 -38.50 0.52
CA THR A 347 -24.12 -39.64 1.31
C THR A 347 -24.90 -39.17 2.53
N LEU A 348 -25.99 -39.85 2.89
CA LEU A 348 -26.81 -39.52 4.05
C LEU A 348 -26.16 -40.06 5.34
N VAL A 349 -25.87 -39.15 6.28
CA VAL A 349 -25.29 -39.48 7.59
C VAL A 349 -26.37 -39.69 8.64
N SER A 350 -27.41 -38.86 8.68
CA SER A 350 -28.54 -38.99 9.62
C SER A 350 -29.76 -38.16 9.21
N VAL A 351 -30.93 -38.47 9.79
CA VAL A 351 -32.16 -37.65 9.70
C VAL A 351 -32.75 -37.43 11.09
N ASN A 352 -33.17 -36.21 11.38
CA ASN A 352 -33.78 -35.82 12.65
C ASN A 352 -35.03 -34.94 12.46
N PRO A 353 -36.19 -35.28 13.05
CA PRO A 353 -36.56 -36.58 13.63
C PRO A 353 -36.65 -37.70 12.57
N ASN A 354 -36.43 -38.96 12.96
CA ASN A 354 -36.35 -40.11 12.03
C ASN A 354 -37.70 -40.77 11.68
N SER A 355 -38.80 -40.02 11.70
CA SER A 355 -40.16 -40.48 11.38
C SER A 355 -40.86 -39.47 10.48
N ASN A 356 -41.87 -39.85 9.68
CA ASN A 356 -42.51 -38.91 8.73
C ASN A 356 -43.13 -37.68 9.42
N GLY A 357 -43.09 -36.53 8.74
CA GLY A 357 -43.61 -35.25 9.23
C GLY A 357 -42.82 -34.04 8.72
N SER A 358 -43.12 -32.84 9.22
CA SER A 358 -42.47 -31.59 8.82
C SER A 358 -42.10 -30.76 10.05
N PRO A 359 -40.95 -30.04 10.09
CA PRO A 359 -39.82 -30.10 9.15
C PRO A 359 -38.91 -31.33 9.43
N ARG A 360 -37.98 -31.66 8.53
CA ARG A 360 -36.98 -32.73 8.70
C ARG A 360 -35.60 -32.28 8.28
N THR A 361 -34.62 -32.40 9.19
CA THR A 361 -33.23 -32.05 8.90
C THR A 361 -32.43 -33.32 8.63
N ALA A 362 -31.92 -33.44 7.40
CA ALA A 362 -30.97 -34.47 7.01
C ALA A 362 -29.53 -33.91 7.12
N THR A 363 -28.59 -34.75 7.55
CA THR A 363 -27.15 -34.48 7.51
C THR A 363 -26.54 -35.28 6.37
N TYR A 364 -25.85 -34.60 5.45
CA TYR A 364 -25.17 -35.21 4.31
C TYR A 364 -23.66 -35.02 4.39
N ARG A 365 -22.91 -35.91 3.72
CA ARG A 365 -21.45 -35.91 3.65
C ARG A 365 -20.95 -36.06 2.22
N ILE A 366 -19.91 -35.29 1.88
CA ILE A 366 -19.05 -35.52 0.71
C ILE A 366 -17.62 -35.85 1.15
N THR A 367 -16.86 -36.46 0.23
CA THR A 367 -15.40 -36.54 0.31
C THR A 367 -14.79 -35.30 -0.35
N THR A 368 -13.65 -34.83 0.13
CA THR A 368 -13.03 -33.62 -0.40
C THR A 368 -12.31 -33.89 -1.74
N PRO A 369 -12.18 -32.89 -2.64
CA PRO A 369 -11.43 -33.05 -3.88
C PRO A 369 -9.97 -33.43 -3.56
N GLY A 370 -9.35 -34.24 -4.42
CA GLY A 370 -8.00 -34.77 -4.16
C GLY A 370 -7.86 -35.68 -2.91
N GLY A 371 -8.91 -35.84 -2.10
CA GLY A 371 -8.89 -36.59 -0.83
C GLY A 371 -8.53 -35.75 0.41
N ARG A 372 -8.15 -34.48 0.27
CA ARG A 372 -7.98 -33.52 1.38
C ARG A 372 -8.27 -32.09 0.92
N TRP A 373 -8.97 -31.31 1.73
CA TRP A 373 -9.11 -29.87 1.49
C TRP A 373 -7.73 -29.21 1.37
N ASN A 374 -7.46 -28.58 0.23
CA ASN A 374 -6.20 -27.91 -0.10
C ASN A 374 -6.45 -26.58 -0.84
N GLY A 375 -5.44 -25.73 -1.00
CA GLY A 375 -5.60 -24.39 -1.58
C GLY A 375 -6.27 -24.37 -2.96
N ALA A 376 -5.99 -25.36 -3.83
CA ALA A 376 -6.57 -25.46 -5.17
C ALA A 376 -8.07 -25.83 -5.17
N ASP A 377 -8.62 -26.29 -4.04
CA ASP A 377 -10.05 -26.57 -3.88
C ASP A 377 -10.88 -25.30 -3.60
N SER A 378 -10.21 -24.16 -3.36
CA SER A 378 -10.86 -22.92 -2.93
C SER A 378 -11.87 -22.37 -3.94
N GLY A 379 -13.00 -21.90 -3.43
CA GLY A 379 -14.07 -21.29 -4.22
C GLY A 379 -15.47 -21.60 -3.70
N THR A 380 -16.47 -21.31 -4.51
CA THR A 380 -17.88 -21.53 -4.17
C THR A 380 -18.32 -22.95 -4.54
N TYR A 381 -18.89 -23.66 -3.57
CA TYR A 381 -19.54 -24.95 -3.77
C TYR A 381 -21.05 -24.76 -3.71
N THR A 382 -21.75 -25.24 -4.74
CA THR A 382 -23.22 -25.22 -4.84
C THR A 382 -23.78 -26.57 -4.41
N VAL A 383 -24.82 -26.56 -3.58
CA VAL A 383 -25.58 -27.75 -3.23
C VAL A 383 -26.93 -27.68 -3.93
N SER A 384 -27.26 -28.73 -4.68
CA SER A 384 -28.54 -28.88 -5.39
C SER A 384 -29.26 -30.16 -4.99
N VAL A 385 -30.59 -30.13 -5.00
CA VAL A 385 -31.43 -31.32 -4.83
C VAL A 385 -31.59 -32.02 -6.18
N GLU A 386 -31.49 -33.34 -6.17
CA GLU A 386 -31.64 -34.19 -7.35
C GLU A 386 -33.10 -34.54 -7.63
N ALA A 387 -33.43 -34.79 -8.90
CA ALA A 387 -34.81 -34.97 -9.34
C ALA A 387 -35.44 -36.27 -8.82
N ASN A 388 -36.64 -36.17 -8.25
CA ASN A 388 -37.46 -37.30 -7.78
C ASN A 388 -36.80 -38.17 -6.70
N GLN A 389 -35.96 -37.58 -5.84
CA GLN A 389 -35.40 -38.30 -4.68
C GLN A 389 -36.35 -38.16 -3.47
N VAL A 390 -36.39 -36.99 -2.83
CA VAL A 390 -37.18 -36.74 -1.61
C VAL A 390 -38.65 -36.44 -1.94
N SER A 391 -39.59 -37.05 -1.20
CA SER A 391 -41.03 -36.82 -1.35
C SER A 391 -41.74 -36.42 -0.05
N ASP A 392 -42.95 -35.89 -0.18
CA ASP A 392 -43.95 -35.89 0.89
C ASP A 392 -44.53 -37.31 1.10
N ALA A 393 -45.47 -37.45 2.03
CA ALA A 393 -46.16 -38.70 2.34
C ALA A 393 -47.29 -39.06 1.34
N ILE A 394 -47.53 -38.24 0.31
CA ILE A 394 -48.62 -38.39 -0.67
C ILE A 394 -48.09 -38.75 -2.08
N GLY A 395 -46.83 -38.42 -2.37
CA GLY A 395 -46.11 -38.70 -3.62
C GLY A 395 -45.60 -37.48 -4.39
N ASN A 396 -45.68 -36.26 -3.82
CA ASN A 396 -45.10 -35.06 -4.43
C ASN A 396 -43.59 -35.00 -4.12
N PHE A 397 -42.74 -34.89 -5.15
CA PHE A 397 -41.28 -34.86 -5.01
C PHE A 397 -40.73 -33.44 -5.01
N THR A 398 -39.71 -33.17 -4.20
CA THR A 398 -38.94 -31.91 -4.21
C THR A 398 -38.43 -31.61 -5.63
N ALA A 399 -38.60 -30.36 -6.07
CA ALA A 399 -38.10 -29.91 -7.36
C ALA A 399 -36.57 -29.87 -7.37
N ALA A 400 -35.96 -30.36 -8.45
CA ALA A 400 -34.51 -30.31 -8.62
C ALA A 400 -34.02 -28.88 -8.84
N GLY A 401 -32.88 -28.53 -8.23
CA GLY A 401 -32.28 -27.20 -8.33
C GLY A 401 -31.40 -26.84 -7.14
N ASP A 402 -30.71 -25.70 -7.25
CA ASP A 402 -29.78 -25.20 -6.24
C ASP A 402 -30.52 -24.72 -4.99
N ILE A 403 -30.12 -25.22 -3.81
CA ILE A 403 -30.71 -24.90 -2.49
C ILE A 403 -29.80 -24.03 -1.61
N GLY A 404 -28.58 -23.73 -2.09
CA GLY A 404 -27.63 -22.84 -1.45
C GLY A 404 -26.20 -23.10 -1.86
N THR A 405 -25.28 -22.32 -1.30
CA THR A 405 -23.83 -22.46 -1.49
C THR A 405 -23.10 -22.43 -0.15
N PHE A 406 -21.85 -22.91 -0.14
CA PHE A 406 -20.86 -22.61 0.88
C PHE A 406 -19.54 -22.23 0.20
N ALA A 407 -18.69 -21.45 0.90
CA ALA A 407 -17.37 -21.09 0.41
C ALA A 407 -16.29 -21.98 1.06
N VAL A 408 -15.33 -22.42 0.24
CA VAL A 408 -14.03 -22.91 0.69
C VAL A 408 -13.05 -21.75 0.50
N THR A 409 -12.60 -21.15 1.60
CA THR A 409 -11.70 -20.00 1.64
C THR A 409 -10.46 -20.41 2.40
N LEU A 410 -9.56 -21.12 1.71
CA LEU A 410 -8.25 -21.51 2.23
C LEU A 410 -7.20 -20.50 1.76
N GLU A 411 -6.15 -20.29 2.56
CA GLU A 411 -5.03 -19.46 2.10
C GLU A 411 -4.35 -20.13 0.90
N GLN A 412 -4.03 -19.30 -0.11
CA GLN A 412 -3.36 -19.66 -1.36
C GLN A 412 -2.04 -18.89 -1.52
N THR A 413 -1.52 -18.32 -0.44
CA THR A 413 -0.13 -17.91 -0.34
C THR A 413 0.73 -19.17 -0.48
N PRO A 414 1.59 -19.27 -1.50
CA PRO A 414 2.56 -20.35 -1.59
C PRO A 414 3.79 -20.00 -0.74
N ALA A 415 4.48 -21.03 -0.25
CA ALA A 415 5.72 -20.85 0.50
C ALA A 415 6.72 -19.99 -0.29
N THR A 416 7.08 -18.84 0.27
CA THR A 416 8.08 -17.95 -0.32
C THR A 416 9.47 -18.46 -0.02
N ALA A 417 10.42 -18.29 -0.94
CA ALA A 417 11.81 -18.68 -0.73
C ALA A 417 12.75 -17.48 -0.88
N THR A 418 13.66 -17.31 0.06
CA THR A 418 14.73 -16.32 0.02
C THR A 418 16.08 -17.00 0.28
N LEU A 419 17.12 -16.54 -0.42
CA LEU A 419 18.48 -17.00 -0.18
C LEU A 419 18.95 -16.41 1.15
N ALA A 420 19.22 -17.26 2.15
CA ALA A 420 19.56 -16.81 3.50
C ALA A 420 20.92 -16.10 3.55
N SER A 421 21.85 -16.52 2.67
CA SER A 421 23.08 -15.80 2.34
C SER A 421 23.64 -16.32 1.01
N ALA A 422 24.40 -15.48 0.30
CA ALA A 422 25.07 -15.90 -0.94
C ALA A 422 26.10 -17.00 -0.63
N PRO A 423 26.11 -18.14 -1.36
CA PRO A 423 27.08 -19.20 -1.12
C PRO A 423 28.52 -18.70 -1.28
N ARG A 424 29.29 -18.74 -0.18
CA ARG A 424 30.74 -18.58 -0.26
C ARG A 424 31.34 -19.84 -0.86
N ILE A 425 32.19 -19.65 -1.87
CA ILE A 425 32.97 -20.73 -2.47
C ILE A 425 34.36 -20.75 -1.81
N ALA A 426 34.67 -21.85 -1.12
CA ALA A 426 36.00 -22.06 -0.55
C ALA A 426 36.94 -22.70 -1.58
N LEU A 427 38.19 -22.23 -1.65
CA LEU A 427 39.25 -22.85 -2.45
C LEU A 427 39.48 -24.32 -2.06
N ASP A 428 39.82 -25.15 -3.04
CA ASP A 428 40.04 -26.60 -2.96
C ASP A 428 38.85 -27.41 -2.40
N SER A 429 37.70 -26.77 -2.13
CA SER A 429 36.52 -27.46 -1.64
C SER A 429 35.88 -28.29 -2.75
N GLY A 430 35.59 -29.57 -2.48
CA GLY A 430 34.82 -30.40 -3.40
C GLY A 430 33.33 -30.05 -3.46
N SER A 431 32.86 -29.18 -2.55
CA SER A 431 31.47 -28.76 -2.45
C SER A 431 31.29 -27.54 -1.54
N ASN A 432 30.31 -26.70 -1.82
CA ASN A 432 29.86 -25.63 -0.94
C ASN A 432 28.39 -25.81 -0.55
N LEU A 433 27.93 -25.08 0.47
CA LEU A 433 26.56 -25.15 0.98
C LEU A 433 25.74 -23.94 0.56
N ILE A 434 24.45 -24.16 0.30
CA ILE A 434 23.46 -23.13 -0.01
C ILE A 434 22.39 -23.17 1.07
N ALA A 435 22.15 -22.05 1.76
CA ALA A 435 21.07 -21.92 2.73
C ALA A 435 19.90 -21.14 2.11
N VAL A 436 18.71 -21.74 2.07
CA VAL A 436 17.49 -21.09 1.57
C VAL A 436 16.45 -21.12 2.69
N THR A 437 15.95 -19.94 3.05
CA THR A 437 14.85 -19.78 3.99
C THR A 437 13.55 -19.86 3.22
N TYR A 438 12.68 -20.77 3.63
CA TYR A 438 11.32 -20.88 3.14
C TYR A 438 10.39 -20.33 4.23
N ALA A 439 9.54 -19.37 3.87
CA ALA A 439 8.65 -18.68 4.79
C ALA A 439 7.21 -18.70 4.28
N ASP A 440 6.28 -19.03 5.18
CA ASP A 440 4.86 -19.18 4.90
C ASP A 440 4.01 -18.90 6.15
N ASN A 441 2.78 -18.40 5.97
CA ASN A 441 1.83 -18.08 7.03
C ASN A 441 1.17 -19.31 7.67
N ALA A 442 0.89 -20.37 6.91
CA ALA A 442 0.39 -21.64 7.42
C ALA A 442 1.53 -22.58 7.84
N GLY A 443 2.68 -22.47 7.17
CA GLY A 443 3.91 -23.17 7.48
C GLY A 443 4.39 -24.06 6.34
N VAL A 444 5.71 -24.22 6.23
CA VAL A 444 6.34 -25.01 5.17
C VAL A 444 6.26 -26.50 5.49
N ASP A 445 5.89 -27.33 4.51
CA ASP A 445 5.92 -28.79 4.66
C ASP A 445 7.34 -29.31 4.40
N ILE A 446 8.08 -29.60 5.49
CA ILE A 446 9.46 -30.06 5.38
C ILE A 446 9.61 -31.46 4.75
N THR A 447 8.49 -32.17 4.50
CA THR A 447 8.51 -33.45 3.79
C THR A 447 8.59 -33.28 2.26
N THR A 448 8.42 -32.06 1.76
CA THR A 448 8.60 -31.72 0.33
C THR A 448 10.04 -31.33 -0.04
N LEU A 449 10.89 -31.02 0.95
CA LEU A 449 12.26 -30.57 0.72
C LEU A 449 13.17 -31.73 0.29
N ASP A 450 13.71 -31.67 -0.94
CA ASP A 450 14.56 -32.72 -1.51
C ASP A 450 15.64 -32.21 -2.51
N ASN A 451 16.21 -33.12 -3.31
CA ASN A 451 17.30 -32.79 -4.24
C ASN A 451 16.84 -32.07 -5.52
N ASN A 452 15.55 -31.84 -5.72
CA ASN A 452 15.01 -31.19 -6.91
C ASN A 452 14.73 -29.69 -6.70
N ASP A 453 14.63 -29.24 -5.45
CA ASP A 453 14.23 -27.88 -5.07
C ASP A 453 15.08 -26.79 -5.71
N ILE A 454 16.40 -26.88 -5.53
CA ILE A 454 17.32 -25.79 -5.87
C ILE A 454 18.17 -26.18 -7.06
N ARG A 455 18.13 -25.35 -8.09
CA ARG A 455 18.99 -25.46 -9.27
C ARG A 455 19.97 -24.30 -9.33
N VAL A 456 21.22 -24.62 -9.67
CA VAL A 456 22.28 -23.65 -9.89
C VAL A 456 22.74 -23.75 -11.34
N THR A 457 22.77 -22.61 -12.03
CA THR A 457 23.25 -22.48 -13.40
C THR A 457 24.35 -21.44 -13.47
N GLY A 458 25.45 -21.76 -14.16
CA GLY A 458 26.65 -20.93 -14.17
C GLY A 458 27.36 -20.85 -15.53
N PRO A 459 28.62 -20.36 -15.54
CA PRO A 459 29.45 -20.23 -16.74
C PRO A 459 29.66 -21.57 -17.46
N ASN A 460 30.05 -21.50 -18.73
CA ASN A 460 30.46 -22.66 -19.54
C ASN A 460 29.43 -23.82 -19.63
N GLY A 461 28.17 -23.54 -19.34
CA GLY A 461 27.09 -24.53 -19.33
C GLY A 461 26.92 -25.30 -18.01
N PHE A 462 27.58 -24.87 -16.93
CA PHE A 462 27.38 -25.46 -15.60
C PHE A 462 25.91 -25.44 -15.21
N ASN A 463 25.38 -26.60 -14.80
CA ASN A 463 23.96 -26.79 -14.57
C ASN A 463 23.71 -27.98 -13.65
N GLN A 464 23.47 -27.72 -12.36
CA GLN A 464 23.35 -28.75 -11.33
C GLN A 464 22.14 -28.51 -10.43
N LEU A 465 21.48 -29.59 -10.02
CA LEU A 465 20.56 -29.59 -8.87
C LEU A 465 21.36 -29.74 -7.57
N ALA A 466 21.14 -28.84 -6.62
CA ALA A 466 21.82 -28.83 -5.34
C ALA A 466 21.19 -29.88 -4.41
N ARG A 467 22.01 -30.74 -3.81
CA ARG A 467 21.56 -31.90 -3.04
C ARG A 467 21.16 -31.49 -1.63
N PHE A 468 19.94 -31.77 -1.19
CA PHE A 468 19.47 -31.49 0.17
C PHE A 468 20.37 -32.16 1.22
N VAL A 469 20.56 -31.48 2.36
CA VAL A 469 21.43 -31.90 3.47
C VAL A 469 20.65 -31.97 4.77
N ARG A 470 19.94 -30.90 5.15
CA ARG A 470 19.12 -30.79 6.36
C ARG A 470 18.19 -29.58 6.30
N VAL A 471 17.22 -29.53 7.22
CA VAL A 471 16.33 -28.39 7.45
C VAL A 471 16.27 -28.07 8.94
N GLU A 472 16.22 -26.79 9.29
CA GLU A 472 16.07 -26.29 10.65
C GLU A 472 14.94 -25.25 10.73
N PRO A 473 13.96 -25.37 11.65
CA PRO A 473 13.72 -26.51 12.55
C PRO A 473 13.36 -27.82 11.81
N VAL A 474 13.56 -28.96 12.47
CA VAL A 474 13.24 -30.30 11.95
C VAL A 474 11.75 -30.66 12.03
N SER A 475 10.87 -29.66 11.82
CA SER A 475 9.42 -29.78 11.88
C SER A 475 8.78 -28.61 11.13
N ASN A 476 7.62 -28.84 10.51
CA ASN A 476 6.85 -27.82 9.78
C ASN A 476 6.64 -26.57 10.66
N ALA A 477 7.01 -25.40 10.12
CA ALA A 477 6.98 -24.11 10.79
C ALA A 477 6.78 -22.96 9.79
N THR A 478 6.39 -21.78 10.26
CA THR A 478 6.17 -20.59 9.43
C THR A 478 7.45 -20.00 8.81
N SER A 479 8.61 -20.43 9.28
CA SER A 479 9.89 -20.23 8.61
C SER A 479 10.80 -21.43 8.89
N VAL A 480 11.42 -21.97 7.84
CA VAL A 480 12.39 -23.07 7.91
C VAL A 480 13.58 -22.75 7.00
N THR A 481 14.81 -23.01 7.45
CA THR A 481 16.02 -22.87 6.63
C THR A 481 16.48 -24.25 6.18
N ALA A 482 16.41 -24.51 4.87
CA ALA A 482 16.97 -25.70 4.26
C ALA A 482 18.41 -25.46 3.82
N THR A 483 19.28 -26.45 4.06
CA THR A 483 20.67 -26.47 3.58
C THR A 483 20.80 -27.48 2.45
N TYR A 484 21.30 -27.01 1.31
CA TYR A 484 21.66 -27.83 0.14
C TYR A 484 23.18 -27.83 -0.07
N ARG A 485 23.68 -28.79 -0.85
CA ARG A 485 25.08 -28.95 -1.24
C ARG A 485 25.21 -28.79 -2.75
N LEU A 486 26.09 -27.89 -3.17
CA LEU A 486 26.55 -27.77 -4.56
C LEU A 486 27.95 -28.38 -4.66
N ASP A 487 28.16 -29.28 -5.61
CA ASP A 487 29.48 -29.87 -5.86
C ASP A 487 30.26 -29.03 -6.89
N ALA A 488 31.58 -29.14 -6.91
CA ALA A 488 32.44 -28.39 -7.85
C ALA A 488 32.35 -28.91 -9.31
N PRO A 489 32.41 -28.04 -10.34
CA PRO A 489 32.44 -28.46 -11.76
C PRO A 489 33.55 -29.46 -12.09
N GLY A 490 34.75 -29.28 -11.50
CA GLY A 490 35.90 -30.18 -11.66
C GLY A 490 36.08 -31.22 -10.55
N GLY A 491 35.24 -31.19 -9.50
CA GLY A 491 35.42 -32.00 -8.27
C GLY A 491 36.17 -31.29 -7.13
N SER A 492 36.77 -30.13 -7.41
CA SER A 492 37.29 -29.14 -6.45
C SER A 492 37.16 -27.74 -7.06
N TRP A 493 36.79 -26.73 -6.27
CA TRP A 493 36.80 -25.32 -6.70
C TRP A 493 38.24 -24.78 -6.65
N ASP A 494 38.97 -24.87 -7.75
CA ASP A 494 40.42 -24.59 -7.83
C ASP A 494 40.76 -23.23 -8.47
N GLY A 495 39.76 -22.53 -9.01
CA GLY A 495 39.96 -21.23 -9.67
C GLY A 495 40.45 -21.34 -11.12
N ALA A 496 40.33 -22.50 -11.75
CA ALA A 496 40.49 -22.62 -13.19
C ALA A 496 39.56 -21.62 -13.92
N ALA A 497 40.03 -21.06 -15.03
CA ALA A 497 39.30 -20.03 -15.79
C ALA A 497 37.92 -20.49 -16.32
N ALA A 498 37.62 -21.79 -16.30
CA ALA A 498 36.31 -22.34 -16.62
C ALA A 498 35.28 -22.22 -15.47
N GLU A 499 35.73 -22.05 -14.23
CA GLU A 499 34.87 -21.92 -13.04
C GLU A 499 34.44 -20.46 -12.79
N ASN A 500 35.18 -19.49 -13.32
CA ASN A 500 34.96 -18.06 -13.04
C ASN A 500 33.71 -17.48 -13.77
N GLY A 501 32.93 -16.70 -13.03
CA GLY A 501 31.75 -15.97 -13.48
C GLY A 501 30.54 -16.11 -12.56
N THR A 502 29.37 -15.73 -13.07
CA THR A 502 28.10 -15.66 -12.32
C THR A 502 27.39 -17.00 -12.24
N TYR A 503 27.06 -17.44 -11.03
CA TYR A 503 26.20 -18.58 -10.75
C TYR A 503 24.85 -18.09 -10.22
N ALA A 504 23.79 -18.30 -10.99
CA ALA A 504 22.42 -17.99 -10.59
C ALA A 504 21.78 -19.18 -9.86
N ILE A 505 21.04 -18.90 -8.79
CA ILE A 505 20.33 -19.88 -7.97
C ILE A 505 18.82 -19.68 -8.18
N ALA A 506 18.10 -20.74 -8.48
CA ALA A 506 16.65 -20.70 -8.65
C ALA A 506 15.95 -21.88 -7.97
N LEU A 507 14.88 -21.56 -7.24
CA LEU A 507 13.88 -22.53 -6.83
C LEU A 507 13.19 -23.10 -8.08
N GLN A 508 13.09 -24.43 -8.19
CA GLN A 508 12.34 -25.10 -9.24
C GLN A 508 10.84 -25.05 -8.94
N ALA A 509 10.02 -24.94 -10.00
CA ALA A 509 8.57 -24.92 -9.87
C ALA A 509 8.04 -26.20 -9.21
N ASP A 510 7.02 -26.05 -8.38
CA ASP A 510 6.18 -27.14 -7.88
C ASP A 510 6.90 -28.20 -7.01
N GLN A 511 8.11 -27.91 -6.50
CA GLN A 511 8.86 -28.86 -5.65
C GLN A 511 8.54 -28.70 -4.16
N VAL A 512 8.71 -27.49 -3.60
CA VAL A 512 8.43 -27.19 -2.18
C VAL A 512 7.02 -26.67 -2.01
N SER A 513 6.31 -27.06 -0.94
CA SER A 513 4.98 -26.52 -0.61
C SER A 513 4.81 -26.08 0.84
N ASP A 514 3.75 -25.33 1.11
CA ASP A 514 3.20 -25.19 2.45
C ASP A 514 2.52 -26.50 2.94
N VAL A 515 2.07 -26.51 4.20
CA VAL A 515 1.31 -27.63 4.81
C VAL A 515 -0.10 -27.82 4.26
N ASN A 516 -0.62 -26.86 3.48
CA ASN A 516 -1.90 -26.97 2.80
C ASN A 516 -1.76 -27.63 1.41
N GLY A 517 -0.54 -27.67 0.85
CA GLY A 517 -0.22 -28.15 -0.49
C GLY A 517 -0.08 -27.05 -1.55
N ASN A 518 0.02 -25.78 -1.16
CA ASN A 518 0.33 -24.66 -2.05
C ASN A 518 1.81 -24.71 -2.44
N ALA A 519 2.09 -25.17 -3.67
CA ALA A 519 3.46 -25.33 -4.15
C ALA A 519 4.08 -24.01 -4.64
N ALA A 520 5.36 -23.83 -4.37
CA ALA A 520 6.10 -22.62 -4.66
C ALA A 520 6.43 -22.46 -6.16
N ALA A 521 6.29 -21.24 -6.66
CA ALA A 521 6.58 -20.91 -8.05
C ALA A 521 8.10 -20.83 -8.32
N VAL A 522 8.50 -21.00 -9.59
CA VAL A 522 9.90 -20.84 -10.01
C VAL A 522 10.39 -19.44 -9.63
N THR A 523 11.40 -19.36 -8.79
CA THR A 523 11.82 -18.09 -8.16
C THR A 523 13.34 -17.95 -8.28
N ALA A 524 13.80 -16.84 -8.85
CA ALA A 524 15.23 -16.50 -8.85
C ALA A 524 15.61 -16.01 -7.45
N LEU A 525 16.48 -16.76 -6.76
CA LEU A 525 16.86 -16.49 -5.37
C LEU A 525 18.09 -15.58 -5.26
N GLY A 526 18.66 -15.16 -6.39
CA GLY A 526 19.93 -14.43 -6.47
C GLY A 526 21.03 -15.31 -7.05
N GLY A 527 22.25 -15.15 -6.55
CA GLY A 527 23.43 -15.87 -7.05
C GLY A 527 24.71 -15.52 -6.32
N PHE A 528 25.82 -16.07 -6.79
CA PHE A 528 27.18 -15.76 -6.34
C PHE A 528 28.11 -15.55 -7.54
N GLN A 529 29.18 -14.79 -7.35
CA GLN A 529 30.29 -14.70 -8.31
C GLN A 529 31.40 -15.64 -7.86
N VAL A 530 31.99 -16.36 -8.80
CA VAL A 530 33.33 -16.96 -8.64
C VAL A 530 34.30 -16.09 -9.41
N GLN A 531 35.21 -15.43 -8.71
CA GLN A 531 36.31 -14.68 -9.33
C GLN A 531 37.61 -15.03 -8.60
N MET A 532 38.10 -16.24 -8.90
CA MET A 532 39.32 -16.79 -8.36
C MET A 532 40.33 -16.87 -9.50
N THR A 533 41.20 -15.87 -9.55
CA THR A 533 42.40 -15.82 -10.38
C THR A 533 43.50 -15.18 -9.54
N PRO A 534 44.65 -15.85 -9.33
CA PRO A 534 45.82 -15.18 -8.79
C PRO A 534 46.16 -14.01 -9.70
N LEU A 535 46.29 -12.80 -9.16
CA LEU A 535 46.80 -11.68 -9.95
C LEU A 535 48.27 -12.00 -10.25
N ARG A 536 48.63 -12.27 -11.50
CA ARG A 536 50.02 -12.50 -11.91
C ARG A 536 50.51 -11.31 -12.71
N VAL A 537 51.67 -10.79 -12.32
CA VAL A 537 52.38 -9.74 -13.04
C VAL A 537 53.71 -10.32 -13.51
N GLU A 538 53.85 -10.47 -14.83
CA GLU A 538 55.08 -10.94 -15.46
C GLU A 538 56.18 -9.89 -15.23
N ALA A 539 57.36 -10.31 -14.80
CA ALA A 539 58.35 -9.41 -14.22
C ALA A 539 58.92 -8.41 -15.24
N GLU A 540 58.89 -8.74 -16.54
CA GLU A 540 59.29 -7.87 -17.64
C GLU A 540 58.29 -6.74 -17.94
N THR A 541 57.09 -6.77 -17.36
CA THR A 541 56.09 -5.68 -17.46
C THR A 541 56.25 -4.61 -16.37
N LEU A 542 57.13 -4.85 -15.39
CA LEU A 542 57.43 -3.93 -14.29
C LEU A 542 58.29 -2.74 -14.76
N THR A 543 58.29 -1.66 -14.00
CA THR A 543 59.23 -0.54 -14.20
C THR A 543 60.62 -0.96 -13.70
N LEU A 544 61.55 -1.19 -14.63
CA LEU A 544 62.87 -1.76 -14.34
C LEU A 544 63.97 -0.69 -14.13
N SER A 545 64.85 -0.94 -13.16
CA SER A 545 66.09 -0.20 -12.91
C SER A 545 67.24 -1.19 -12.67
N ASN A 546 68.29 -1.12 -13.49
CA ASN A 546 69.42 -2.07 -13.55
C ASN A 546 69.05 -3.56 -13.73
N TYR A 547 67.78 -3.88 -13.98
CA TYR A 547 67.32 -5.11 -14.60
C TYR A 547 67.22 -4.94 -16.12
N VAL A 548 67.33 -6.05 -16.86
CA VAL A 548 67.12 -6.14 -18.31
C VAL A 548 66.22 -7.34 -18.63
N THR A 549 65.33 -7.18 -19.61
CA THR A 549 64.48 -8.28 -20.11
C THR A 549 65.31 -9.28 -20.91
N GLN A 550 65.08 -10.57 -20.68
CA GLN A 550 65.73 -11.68 -21.37
C GLN A 550 64.67 -12.65 -21.88
N ALA A 551 64.58 -12.80 -23.21
CA ALA A 551 63.62 -13.69 -23.85
C ALA A 551 64.03 -15.16 -23.70
N THR A 552 63.05 -16.02 -23.38
CA THR A 552 63.22 -17.48 -23.31
C THR A 552 61.96 -18.18 -23.85
N ASN A 553 62.01 -19.48 -24.10
CA ASN A 553 60.85 -20.26 -24.55
C ASN A 553 60.19 -21.09 -23.42
N PHE A 554 60.55 -20.84 -22.15
CA PHE A 554 60.09 -21.60 -20.98
C PHE A 554 59.61 -20.72 -19.80
N ALA A 555 59.94 -19.44 -19.83
CA ALA A 555 59.38 -18.41 -18.95
C ALA A 555 57.90 -18.12 -19.28
N SER A 556 57.13 -17.57 -18.33
CA SER A 556 55.87 -16.93 -18.70
C SER A 556 56.14 -15.71 -19.60
N GLY A 557 55.14 -15.27 -20.37
CA GLY A 557 55.34 -14.25 -21.42
C GLY A 557 56.27 -14.63 -22.60
N ASN A 558 57.08 -15.69 -22.48
CA ASN A 558 58.33 -15.94 -23.22
C ASN A 558 59.45 -14.94 -22.85
N SER A 559 59.46 -14.40 -21.63
CA SER A 559 60.49 -13.47 -21.14
C SER A 559 60.58 -13.48 -19.61
N LEU A 560 61.71 -13.05 -19.09
CA LEU A 560 61.93 -12.81 -17.66
C LEU A 560 62.84 -11.60 -17.48
N ILE A 561 63.12 -11.18 -16.24
CA ILE A 561 64.12 -10.15 -15.96
C ILE A 561 65.41 -10.75 -15.38
N GLN A 562 66.55 -10.20 -15.79
CA GLN A 562 67.88 -10.54 -15.27
C GLN A 562 68.57 -9.27 -14.77
N LEU A 563 69.27 -9.36 -13.63
CA LEU A 563 70.14 -8.31 -13.11
C LEU A 563 71.28 -8.02 -14.10
N ASN A 564 71.58 -6.73 -14.32
CA ASN A 564 72.68 -6.29 -15.17
C ASN A 564 74.01 -6.28 -14.39
N THR A 565 74.62 -7.47 -14.28
CA THR A 565 75.90 -7.71 -13.59
C THR A 565 77.10 -6.98 -14.21
N GLY A 566 76.95 -6.36 -15.39
CA GLY A 566 77.95 -5.45 -15.98
C GLY A 566 78.20 -4.17 -15.19
N SER A 567 77.47 -3.94 -14.09
CA SER A 567 77.60 -2.77 -13.20
C SER A 567 78.65 -2.94 -12.08
N GLY A 568 79.22 -4.13 -11.89
CA GLY A 568 80.31 -4.40 -10.93
C GLY A 568 79.94 -5.40 -9.83
N LEU A 569 80.90 -5.70 -8.95
CA LEU A 569 80.69 -6.58 -7.80
C LEU A 569 79.57 -6.04 -6.88
N ASN A 570 78.67 -6.91 -6.47
CA ASN A 570 77.48 -6.58 -5.66
C ASN A 570 76.50 -5.62 -6.37
N ALA A 571 76.32 -5.80 -7.69
CA ALA A 571 75.27 -5.14 -8.46
C ALA A 571 73.89 -5.28 -7.78
N THR A 572 73.09 -4.21 -7.84
CA THR A 572 71.70 -4.21 -7.33
C THR A 572 70.77 -3.65 -8.41
N GLY A 573 69.56 -4.19 -8.52
CA GLY A 573 68.50 -3.71 -9.42
C GLY A 573 67.13 -3.80 -8.78
N THR A 574 66.18 -2.99 -9.26
CA THR A 574 64.80 -2.95 -8.77
C THR A 574 63.78 -3.05 -9.90
N ALA A 575 62.66 -3.71 -9.63
CA ALA A 575 61.52 -3.83 -10.53
C ALA A 575 60.25 -3.44 -9.77
N THR A 576 59.52 -2.43 -10.24
CA THR A 576 58.45 -1.78 -9.48
C THR A 576 57.13 -1.69 -10.26
N THR A 577 56.00 -1.90 -9.59
CA THR A 577 54.65 -1.60 -10.11
C THR A 577 53.72 -1.13 -8.99
N ASN A 578 52.53 -0.66 -9.33
CA ASN A 578 51.44 -0.47 -8.37
C ASN A 578 50.50 -1.69 -8.44
N PHE A 579 50.02 -2.14 -7.28
CA PHE A 579 49.11 -3.26 -7.17
C PHE A 579 47.70 -2.90 -7.67
N THR A 580 47.15 -3.71 -8.57
CA THR A 580 45.87 -3.44 -9.26
C THR A 580 44.68 -4.29 -8.78
N GLY A 581 44.88 -5.11 -7.74
CA GLY A 581 43.80 -5.84 -7.07
C GLY A 581 43.12 -5.04 -5.94
N PRO A 582 42.09 -5.62 -5.30
CA PRO A 582 41.45 -5.03 -4.12
C PRO A 582 42.36 -5.12 -2.88
N SER A 583 42.21 -4.19 -1.93
CA SER A 583 42.93 -4.25 -0.64
C SER A 583 42.65 -5.58 0.09
N GLY A 584 43.66 -6.11 0.79
CA GLY A 584 43.53 -7.34 1.57
C GLY A 584 44.88 -7.99 1.89
N ILE A 585 44.84 -9.21 2.42
CA ILE A 585 46.02 -10.01 2.74
C ILE A 585 46.29 -10.99 1.58
N TYR A 586 47.57 -11.13 1.20
CA TYR A 586 48.02 -11.91 0.05
C TYR A 586 49.23 -12.78 0.41
N ASP A 587 49.30 -13.97 -0.20
CA ASP A 587 50.54 -14.71 -0.34
C ASP A 587 51.23 -14.27 -1.62
N LEU A 588 52.44 -13.72 -1.49
CA LEU A 588 53.26 -13.31 -2.61
C LEU A 588 54.11 -14.49 -3.06
N VAL A 589 53.69 -15.13 -4.15
CA VAL A 589 54.42 -16.22 -4.80
C VAL A 589 55.30 -15.64 -5.88
N VAL A 590 56.60 -15.53 -5.62
CA VAL A 590 57.62 -15.11 -6.59
C VAL A 590 58.20 -16.35 -7.24
N ARG A 591 58.15 -16.43 -8.57
CA ARG A 591 58.86 -17.45 -9.36
C ARG A 591 60.16 -16.86 -9.88
N TYR A 592 61.26 -17.54 -9.57
CA TYR A 592 62.62 -17.06 -9.82
C TYR A 592 63.51 -18.21 -10.30
N LEU A 593 64.73 -17.94 -10.77
CA LEU A 593 65.74 -18.98 -11.04
C LEU A 593 66.88 -18.92 -10.02
N ASP A 594 67.28 -20.09 -9.55
CA ASP A 594 68.40 -20.36 -8.63
C ASP A 594 69.53 -21.01 -9.47
N GLU A 595 70.70 -20.38 -9.64
CA GLU A 595 71.82 -20.93 -10.44
C GLU A 595 72.99 -21.43 -9.57
N ASN A 596 73.49 -22.64 -9.85
CA ASN A 596 74.56 -23.25 -9.04
C ASN A 596 75.99 -22.70 -9.33
N ASP A 597 76.11 -21.56 -10.00
CA ASP A 597 77.38 -20.86 -10.29
C ASP A 597 77.60 -19.57 -9.48
N GLY A 598 76.67 -19.20 -8.59
CA GLY A 598 76.78 -17.98 -7.78
C GLY A 598 75.95 -17.97 -6.50
N VAL A 599 75.79 -16.77 -5.92
CA VAL A 599 74.80 -16.45 -4.89
C VAL A 599 74.28 -15.03 -5.16
N SER A 600 72.96 -14.86 -5.09
CA SER A 600 72.25 -13.59 -5.08
C SER A 600 71.20 -13.57 -3.98
N ARG A 601 70.62 -12.40 -3.72
CA ARG A 601 69.55 -12.20 -2.75
C ARG A 601 68.41 -11.41 -3.38
N ILE A 602 67.18 -11.87 -3.16
CA ILE A 602 65.96 -11.16 -3.54
C ILE A 602 65.31 -10.58 -2.27
N GLU A 603 64.79 -9.36 -2.38
CA GLU A 603 63.86 -8.74 -1.44
C GLU A 603 62.55 -8.37 -2.15
N VAL A 604 61.43 -8.44 -1.44
CA VAL A 604 60.14 -7.90 -1.87
C VAL A 604 59.67 -6.88 -0.85
N ARG A 605 59.20 -5.72 -1.34
CA ARG A 605 58.75 -4.58 -0.56
C ARG A 605 57.35 -4.15 -0.99
N VAL A 606 56.53 -3.75 -0.02
CA VAL A 606 55.21 -3.14 -0.20
C VAL A 606 55.25 -1.76 0.43
N ASP A 607 54.98 -0.72 -0.36
CA ASP A 607 55.08 0.70 0.03
C ASP A 607 56.42 1.07 0.72
N GLY A 608 57.49 0.37 0.33
CA GLY A 608 58.85 0.51 0.85
C GLY A 608 59.20 -0.42 2.02
N VAL A 609 58.19 -0.92 2.76
CA VAL A 609 58.36 -1.86 3.88
C VAL A 609 58.83 -3.21 3.35
N LEU A 610 59.87 -3.80 3.95
CA LEU A 610 60.37 -5.14 3.59
C LEU A 610 59.43 -6.21 4.12
N VAL A 611 58.79 -6.95 3.22
CA VAL A 611 57.84 -8.03 3.57
C VAL A 611 58.46 -9.42 3.50
N GLY A 612 59.57 -9.58 2.76
CA GLY A 612 60.37 -10.80 2.78
C GLY A 612 61.62 -10.72 1.90
N GLY A 613 62.58 -11.61 2.16
CA GLY A 613 63.79 -11.72 1.35
C GLY A 613 64.55 -13.02 1.63
N TRP A 614 65.25 -13.55 0.62
CA TRP A 614 65.92 -14.84 0.65
C TRP A 614 67.15 -14.85 -0.25
N ASN A 615 68.10 -15.74 0.06
CA ASN A 615 69.23 -16.04 -0.82
C ASN A 615 68.81 -17.07 -1.88
N LEU A 616 69.49 -17.00 -3.01
CA LEU A 616 69.53 -18.00 -4.06
C LEU A 616 70.82 -18.80 -3.79
N ASP A 617 70.68 -20.07 -3.40
CA ASP A 617 71.75 -20.95 -2.93
C ASP A 617 71.47 -22.46 -3.15
N LYS A 618 70.56 -22.80 -4.07
CA LYS A 618 70.06 -24.17 -4.28
C LYS A 618 70.66 -24.82 -5.52
N ASP A 619 71.27 -26.01 -5.34
CA ASP A 619 71.76 -26.81 -6.47
C ASP A 619 70.58 -27.48 -7.23
N LEU A 620 70.01 -26.75 -8.19
CA LEU A 620 68.93 -27.20 -9.07
C LEU A 620 69.43 -27.80 -10.40
N GLY A 621 70.75 -28.03 -10.53
CA GLY A 621 71.33 -28.86 -11.59
C GLY A 621 71.86 -28.13 -12.84
N SER A 622 71.82 -26.79 -12.90
CA SER A 622 72.51 -26.00 -13.93
C SER A 622 73.12 -24.72 -13.36
N GLY A 623 74.31 -24.37 -13.85
CA GLY A 623 74.99 -23.09 -13.61
C GLY A 623 74.79 -22.11 -14.77
N THR A 624 73.66 -22.25 -15.48
CA THR A 624 73.23 -21.40 -16.60
C THR A 624 71.72 -21.45 -16.75
N LEU A 625 71.13 -20.34 -17.22
CA LEU A 625 69.74 -20.17 -17.65
C LEU A 625 69.11 -21.45 -18.27
N ALA A 626 68.32 -22.16 -17.46
CA ALA A 626 67.62 -23.38 -17.83
C ALA A 626 66.30 -23.51 -17.06
N GLU A 627 65.32 -24.19 -17.67
CA GLU A 627 64.00 -24.46 -17.06
C GLU A 627 64.09 -25.28 -15.76
N THR A 628 65.14 -26.10 -15.60
CA THR A 628 65.41 -26.88 -14.37
C THR A 628 65.64 -26.02 -13.13
N ASN A 629 66.06 -24.77 -13.32
CA ASN A 629 66.48 -23.88 -12.23
C ASN A 629 65.33 -23.09 -11.61
N PHE A 630 64.09 -23.31 -12.06
CA PHE A 630 62.94 -22.62 -11.48
C PHE A 630 62.69 -23.01 -10.02
N ALA A 631 62.61 -22.00 -9.19
CA ALA A 631 62.20 -22.08 -7.80
C ALA A 631 61.04 -21.12 -7.52
N PHE A 632 60.37 -21.36 -6.39
CA PHE A 632 59.32 -20.52 -5.86
C PHE A 632 59.69 -20.08 -4.45
N GLN A 633 59.37 -18.84 -4.12
CA GLN A 633 59.29 -18.38 -2.73
C GLN A 633 57.89 -17.83 -2.49
N THR A 634 57.23 -18.30 -1.42
CA THR A 634 55.98 -17.73 -0.92
C THR A 634 56.28 -16.87 0.30
N ILE A 635 56.06 -15.56 0.20
CA ILE A 635 55.98 -14.69 1.38
C ILE A 635 54.54 -14.76 1.87
N SER A 636 54.35 -15.20 3.12
CA SER A 636 53.02 -15.47 3.68
C SER A 636 52.39 -14.23 4.30
N GLY A 637 51.08 -14.06 4.11
CA GLY A 637 50.27 -13.15 4.93
C GLY A 637 50.57 -11.67 4.78
N VAL A 638 51.00 -11.23 3.59
CA VAL A 638 51.36 -9.84 3.31
C VAL A 638 50.11 -8.99 3.11
N ALA A 639 49.88 -7.98 3.94
CA ALA A 639 48.83 -7.00 3.70
C ALA A 639 49.24 -6.01 2.59
N ILE A 640 48.31 -5.74 1.66
CA ILE A 640 48.51 -4.92 0.46
C ILE A 640 47.23 -4.12 0.18
N ASN A 641 47.35 -2.82 -0.03
CA ASN A 641 46.22 -1.96 -0.38
C ASN A 641 46.07 -1.80 -1.90
N ALA A 642 44.86 -1.48 -2.36
CA ALA A 642 44.65 -1.11 -3.75
C ALA A 642 45.54 0.09 -4.14
N ASN A 643 46.35 -0.07 -5.19
CA ASN A 643 47.41 0.84 -5.65
C ASN A 643 48.72 0.85 -4.83
N SER A 644 48.91 0.03 -3.79
CA SER A 644 50.18 -0.13 -3.07
C SER A 644 51.35 -0.36 -4.02
N GLN A 645 52.49 0.29 -3.78
CA GLN A 645 53.69 0.09 -4.58
C GLN A 645 54.38 -1.23 -4.22
N ILE A 646 54.47 -2.13 -5.20
CA ILE A 646 55.19 -3.39 -5.08
C ILE A 646 56.55 -3.23 -5.73
N GLN A 647 57.62 -3.49 -4.98
CA GLN A 647 59.00 -3.42 -5.44
C GLN A 647 59.72 -4.74 -5.17
N ILE A 648 60.35 -5.31 -6.19
CA ILE A 648 61.25 -6.45 -6.05
C ILE A 648 62.67 -5.97 -6.29
N THR A 649 63.58 -6.24 -5.35
CA THR A 649 65.00 -5.87 -5.43
C THR A 649 65.83 -7.14 -5.55
N GLY A 650 66.73 -7.18 -6.53
CA GLY A 650 67.74 -8.24 -6.65
C GLY A 650 69.13 -7.67 -6.42
N GLN A 651 69.94 -8.38 -5.63
CA GLN A 651 71.30 -8.01 -5.29
C GLN A 651 72.23 -9.21 -5.49
N GLN A 652 73.31 -9.02 -6.25
CA GLN A 652 74.38 -10.02 -6.35
C GLN A 652 75.17 -10.07 -5.03
N VAL A 653 75.50 -11.27 -4.55
CA VAL A 653 76.24 -11.47 -3.28
C VAL A 653 77.56 -12.17 -3.59
N ALA A 654 78.62 -11.41 -3.86
CA ALA A 654 79.87 -11.97 -4.38
C ALA A 654 80.71 -12.71 -3.30
N PRO A 655 80.95 -14.03 -3.41
CA PRO A 655 81.97 -14.71 -2.61
C PRO A 655 83.35 -14.43 -3.22
N GLU A 656 84.17 -13.67 -2.47
CA GLU A 656 85.59 -13.34 -2.72
C GLU A 656 86.10 -13.38 -4.18
N GLN A 657 86.24 -12.20 -4.80
CA GLN A 657 86.99 -11.96 -6.06
C GLN A 657 86.46 -12.64 -7.34
N SER A 658 85.38 -13.43 -7.30
CA SER A 658 84.70 -13.93 -8.51
C SER A 658 83.85 -12.85 -9.19
N LEU A 659 83.87 -12.81 -10.53
CA LEU A 659 82.90 -12.07 -11.36
C LEU A 659 81.75 -12.97 -11.87
N ALA A 660 81.82 -14.29 -11.61
CA ALA A 660 80.67 -15.17 -11.75
C ALA A 660 79.84 -15.08 -10.46
N GLY A 661 78.60 -14.65 -10.62
CA GLY A 661 77.57 -14.54 -9.61
C GLY A 661 76.25 -14.37 -10.36
N GLU A 662 75.27 -15.22 -10.03
CA GLU A 662 74.07 -15.49 -10.83
C GLU A 662 73.22 -14.28 -11.22
N GLY A 663 72.33 -14.48 -12.19
CA GLY A 663 71.53 -13.40 -12.79
C GLY A 663 70.40 -12.81 -11.96
N ALA A 664 70.18 -13.27 -10.71
CA ALA A 664 69.05 -12.90 -9.84
C ALA A 664 67.70 -12.84 -10.59
N ARG A 665 67.39 -13.89 -11.38
CA ARG A 665 66.33 -13.83 -12.39
C ARG A 665 64.95 -14.06 -11.79
N ILE A 666 63.99 -13.24 -12.22
CA ILE A 666 62.58 -13.31 -11.81
C ILE A 666 61.70 -13.45 -13.05
N ASP A 667 60.79 -14.41 -13.00
CA ASP A 667 59.82 -14.74 -14.05
C ASP A 667 58.53 -13.95 -13.83
N TYR A 668 57.92 -14.12 -12.65
CA TYR A 668 56.74 -13.38 -12.24
C TYR A 668 56.61 -13.23 -10.73
N ILE A 669 55.78 -12.27 -10.32
CA ILE A 669 55.15 -12.26 -8.99
C ILE A 669 53.66 -12.55 -9.13
N SER A 670 53.13 -13.40 -8.27
CA SER A 670 51.70 -13.67 -8.18
C SER A 670 51.18 -13.36 -6.79
N PHE A 671 50.12 -12.55 -6.75
CA PHE A 671 49.37 -12.20 -5.55
C PHE A 671 48.24 -13.22 -5.43
N VAL A 672 48.42 -14.22 -4.59
CA VAL A 672 47.38 -15.20 -4.23
C VAL A 672 46.60 -14.61 -3.07
N PRO A 673 45.29 -14.30 -3.20
CA PRO A 673 44.53 -13.74 -2.08
C PRO A 673 44.50 -14.71 -0.91
N ARG A 674 45.01 -14.29 0.26
CA ARG A 674 44.70 -14.99 1.51
C ARG A 674 43.32 -14.55 1.93
N VAL A 675 42.36 -15.47 1.78
CA VAL A 675 41.05 -15.40 2.45
C VAL A 675 41.26 -15.63 3.95
N ASN A 676 41.86 -14.65 4.64
CA ASN A 676 42.36 -14.68 6.02
C ASN A 676 42.94 -16.06 6.41
N GLY A 677 43.97 -16.47 5.66
CA GLY A 677 44.44 -17.84 5.50
C GLY A 677 45.15 -18.50 6.69
N SER A 678 44.59 -18.41 7.89
CA SER A 678 44.80 -19.40 8.96
C SER A 678 43.67 -19.34 10.01
N GLY A 679 42.56 -19.99 9.70
CA GLY A 679 41.59 -20.42 10.70
C GLY A 679 40.52 -19.40 11.09
N THR A 680 39.36 -19.54 10.45
CA THR A 680 38.02 -19.24 10.98
C THR A 680 37.63 -17.78 11.24
N THR A 681 36.43 -17.44 10.79
CA THR A 681 35.46 -16.71 11.62
C THR A 681 35.30 -17.46 12.95
N LEU A 682 36.05 -17.04 14.00
CA LEU A 682 36.23 -17.73 15.30
C LEU A 682 35.08 -18.68 15.67
N PRO A 683 35.25 -20.02 15.54
CA PRO A 683 34.26 -21.00 15.09
C PRO A 683 32.78 -20.61 15.24
N GLY A 684 32.34 -19.69 14.36
CA GLY A 684 31.10 -18.95 14.54
C GLY A 684 31.27 -17.46 14.80
N ALA A 685 32.19 -16.76 14.13
CA ALA A 685 32.04 -15.30 13.99
C ALA A 685 30.93 -14.99 12.97
N LEU A 686 30.11 -13.99 13.27
CA LEU A 686 29.04 -13.49 12.40
C LEU A 686 29.63 -12.46 11.44
N ILE A 687 29.17 -12.45 10.18
CA ILE A 687 29.66 -11.51 9.17
C ILE A 687 28.82 -10.24 9.23
N GLY A 688 29.48 -9.08 9.35
CA GLY A 688 28.87 -7.79 9.06
C GLY A 688 28.92 -7.50 7.56
N THR A 689 27.85 -6.91 7.01
CA THR A 689 27.75 -6.63 5.56
C THR A 689 27.37 -5.17 5.31
N THR A 690 27.11 -4.78 4.06
CA THR A 690 26.60 -3.45 3.67
C THR A 690 25.11 -3.31 3.97
N GLY A 691 24.62 -2.07 4.13
CA GLY A 691 23.24 -1.80 4.57
C GLY A 691 23.04 -2.07 6.06
N ASP A 692 21.83 -1.84 6.56
CA ASP A 692 21.52 -2.01 7.99
C ASP A 692 21.32 -3.50 8.32
N ASN A 693 22.06 -4.05 9.28
CA ASN A 693 21.94 -5.46 9.68
C ASN A 693 21.58 -5.59 11.17
N THR A 694 21.00 -6.73 11.57
CA THR A 694 20.79 -7.09 12.99
C THR A 694 21.61 -8.34 13.31
N ILE A 695 22.72 -8.16 14.02
CA ILE A 695 23.75 -9.20 14.23
C ILE A 695 23.66 -9.70 15.67
N THR A 696 22.90 -10.77 15.87
CA THR A 696 22.62 -11.34 17.20
C THR A 696 23.49 -12.55 17.50
N ALA A 697 24.22 -12.49 18.61
CA ALA A 697 25.02 -13.58 19.13
C ALA A 697 24.19 -14.81 19.54
N THR A 698 24.83 -15.97 19.49
CA THR A 698 24.31 -17.24 19.99
C THR A 698 25.28 -17.80 21.03
N ALA A 699 24.92 -18.90 21.69
CA ALA A 699 25.75 -19.55 22.72
C ALA A 699 27.15 -20.02 22.25
N THR A 700 27.45 -19.96 20.95
CA THR A 700 28.77 -20.24 20.38
C THR A 700 29.32 -19.11 19.49
N THR A 701 28.64 -17.97 19.38
CA THR A 701 28.95 -16.94 18.35
C THR A 701 28.92 -15.51 18.91
N ASN A 702 29.98 -15.08 19.61
CA ASN A 702 30.11 -13.73 20.21
C ASN A 702 31.07 -12.78 19.45
N THR A 703 31.50 -13.16 18.25
CA THR A 703 32.44 -12.36 17.42
C THR A 703 31.71 -11.84 16.18
N VAL A 704 32.01 -10.60 15.76
CA VAL A 704 31.62 -10.05 14.45
C VAL A 704 32.86 -9.79 13.57
N ASP A 705 32.75 -10.01 12.27
CA ASP A 705 33.83 -9.87 11.29
C ASP A 705 33.40 -8.93 10.15
N TYR A 706 34.12 -7.81 10.03
CA TYR A 706 33.92 -6.76 9.02
C TYR A 706 35.04 -6.71 7.96
N SER A 707 35.97 -7.68 7.95
CA SER A 707 37.17 -7.70 7.10
C SER A 707 36.92 -7.76 5.59
N GLN A 708 35.66 -7.68 5.19
CA GLN A 708 35.14 -7.83 3.84
C GLN A 708 34.52 -6.51 3.31
N LEU A 709 34.44 -5.46 4.14
CA LEU A 709 33.90 -4.16 3.74
C LEU A 709 34.90 -3.33 2.91
N SER A 710 34.37 -2.51 2.00
CA SER A 710 35.11 -1.55 1.16
C SER A 710 35.23 -0.14 1.78
N ALA A 711 34.97 -0.01 3.08
CA ALA A 711 35.07 1.20 3.88
C ALA A 711 35.37 0.83 5.33
N GLY A 712 36.02 1.73 6.07
CA GLY A 712 36.26 1.56 7.50
C GLY A 712 35.00 1.74 8.33
N ILE A 713 34.98 1.20 9.55
CA ILE A 713 33.82 1.18 10.46
C ILE A 713 34.03 2.01 11.72
N ILE A 714 32.90 2.33 12.34
CA ILE A 714 32.82 2.97 13.65
C ILE A 714 32.06 2.01 14.56
N ALA A 715 32.79 1.06 15.15
CA ALA A 715 32.24 0.02 15.99
C ALA A 715 32.23 0.42 17.46
N ASN A 716 31.08 0.28 18.11
CA ASN A 716 30.93 0.49 19.55
C ASN A 716 30.11 -0.66 20.13
N LEU A 717 30.83 -1.68 20.60
CA LEU A 717 30.23 -2.90 21.17
C LEU A 717 29.45 -2.57 22.45
N ALA A 718 29.91 -1.60 23.27
CA ALA A 718 29.20 -1.14 24.46
C ALA A 718 27.81 -0.54 24.16
N THR A 719 27.64 0.16 23.03
CA THR A 719 26.32 0.63 22.56
C THR A 719 25.63 -0.35 21.62
N ASN A 720 26.25 -1.50 21.32
CA ASN A 720 25.77 -2.50 20.36
C ASN A 720 25.48 -1.92 18.95
N SER A 721 26.36 -1.05 18.45
CA SER A 721 26.21 -0.41 17.13
C SER A 721 27.51 -0.46 16.32
N VAL A 722 27.40 -0.60 15.00
CA VAL A 722 28.49 -0.38 14.05
C VAL A 722 28.01 0.48 12.88
N LEU A 723 28.53 1.70 12.78
CA LEU A 723 28.25 2.59 11.64
C LEU A 723 29.23 2.32 10.50
N LYS A 724 28.72 2.25 9.27
CA LYS A 724 29.47 1.93 8.05
C LYS A 724 29.26 3.07 7.04
N PRO A 725 30.27 3.93 6.77
CA PRO A 725 30.08 5.08 5.89
C PRO A 725 29.97 4.68 4.42
N ILE A 726 28.91 5.13 3.75
CA ILE A 726 28.53 4.62 2.41
C ILE A 726 29.44 5.11 1.27
N TYR A 727 30.34 6.04 1.56
CA TYR A 727 31.17 6.77 0.58
C TYR A 727 32.59 6.19 0.37
N GLY A 728 32.86 5.00 0.90
CA GLY A 728 34.12 4.28 0.72
C GLY A 728 35.23 4.71 1.69
N GLY A 729 36.21 3.83 1.89
CA GLY A 729 37.33 3.99 2.85
C GLY A 729 38.39 5.01 2.43
N LEU A 730 37.99 6.25 2.16
CA LEU A 730 38.88 7.36 1.83
C LEU A 730 39.34 8.09 3.09
N ALA A 731 40.61 8.47 3.14
CA ALA A 731 41.24 9.16 4.27
C ALA A 731 40.79 10.63 4.48
N THR A 732 39.77 11.10 3.75
CA THR A 732 38.92 12.27 4.07
C THR A 732 37.70 12.25 3.13
N PRO A 733 36.44 12.19 3.59
CA PRO A 733 35.29 12.15 2.69
C PRO A 733 34.89 13.53 2.16
N LYS A 734 34.85 13.68 0.82
CA LYS A 734 34.52 14.94 0.14
C LYS A 734 33.03 15.07 -0.16
N ILE A 735 32.33 15.86 0.66
CA ILE A 735 30.86 16.02 0.62
C ILE A 735 30.51 17.36 -0.02
N MET A 736 29.64 17.37 -1.05
CA MET A 736 29.16 18.56 -1.73
C MET A 736 27.68 18.85 -1.40
N PRO A 737 27.39 19.78 -0.47
CA PRO A 737 26.06 20.38 -0.32
C PRO A 737 25.66 21.15 -1.58
N LEU A 738 24.51 20.82 -2.18
CA LEU A 738 23.98 21.38 -3.43
C LEU A 738 22.48 21.73 -3.27
N GLY A 739 22.00 22.82 -3.89
CA GLY A 739 20.58 23.20 -3.82
C GLY A 739 20.26 24.69 -3.61
N ASP A 740 19.22 24.96 -2.82
CA ASP A 740 18.57 26.27 -2.67
C ASP A 740 18.84 27.00 -1.33
N SER A 741 18.07 28.07 -1.04
CA SER A 741 18.19 28.87 0.19
C SER A 741 18.01 28.08 1.49
N LEU A 742 17.26 26.97 1.49
CA LEU A 742 17.08 26.11 2.66
C LEU A 742 18.33 25.27 2.96
N SER A 743 19.12 24.95 1.94
CA SER A 743 20.46 24.37 2.10
C SER A 743 21.50 25.42 2.56
N LEU A 744 21.31 26.70 2.19
CA LEU A 744 22.21 27.80 2.57
C LEU A 744 22.00 28.26 4.02
N GLY A 745 20.72 28.38 4.43
CA GLY A 745 20.28 28.82 5.76
C GLY A 745 20.06 30.33 5.89
N GLU A 746 20.05 31.08 4.78
CA GLU A 746 19.94 32.54 4.78
C GLU A 746 18.48 32.99 4.95
N HIS A 747 18.18 33.68 6.06
CA HIS A 747 16.86 34.28 6.28
C HIS A 747 16.93 35.46 7.29
N ALA A 748 16.04 36.44 7.12
CA ALA A 748 16.07 37.70 7.87
C ALA A 748 15.69 37.60 9.36
N GLU A 749 15.01 36.52 9.78
CA GLU A 749 14.50 36.36 11.16
C GLU A 749 15.56 35.81 12.14
N GLN A 750 16.61 35.13 11.69
CA GLN A 750 17.78 34.75 12.51
C GLN A 750 19.11 35.08 11.80
N PRO A 751 19.52 36.37 11.76
CA PRO A 751 20.75 36.80 11.09
C PRO A 751 22.07 36.23 11.67
N ASN A 752 21.99 35.46 12.77
CA ASN A 752 23.13 34.82 13.44
C ASN A 752 23.18 33.28 13.27
N SER A 753 22.27 32.67 12.49
CA SER A 753 22.22 31.22 12.23
C SER A 753 22.72 30.72 10.84
N PRO A 754 23.56 31.41 10.03
CA PRO A 754 23.97 30.88 8.72
C PRO A 754 24.85 29.63 8.83
N GLY A 755 24.54 28.62 8.01
CA GLY A 755 25.16 27.30 8.01
C GLY A 755 24.15 26.17 7.74
N ALA A 756 22.87 26.40 8.03
CA ALA A 756 21.77 25.45 7.81
C ALA A 756 22.02 24.08 8.47
N TYR A 757 21.58 23.00 7.81
CA TYR A 757 21.78 21.63 8.25
C TYR A 757 23.25 21.22 8.39
N ARG A 758 24.16 21.87 7.67
CA ARG A 758 25.60 21.54 7.64
C ARG A 758 26.24 21.66 9.03
N VAL A 759 25.68 22.53 9.89
CA VAL A 759 26.10 22.68 11.29
C VAL A 759 25.82 21.41 12.10
N GLN A 760 24.59 20.89 12.04
CA GLN A 760 24.22 19.69 12.78
C GLN A 760 24.81 18.42 12.14
N LEU A 761 24.93 18.38 10.81
CA LEU A 761 25.62 17.31 10.09
C LEU A 761 27.07 17.20 10.58
N TYR A 762 27.83 18.30 10.56
CA TYR A 762 29.20 18.32 11.11
C TYR A 762 29.22 17.95 12.60
N GLN A 763 28.24 18.38 13.39
CA GLN A 763 28.17 18.02 14.82
C GLN A 763 27.91 16.53 15.06
N ARG A 764 27.21 15.80 14.17
CA ARG A 764 27.13 14.33 14.24
C ARG A 764 28.49 13.69 14.02
N PHE A 765 29.23 14.11 12.98
CA PHE A 765 30.62 13.71 12.79
C PHE A 765 31.52 14.05 14.00
N VAL A 766 31.29 15.16 14.72
CA VAL A 766 32.02 15.46 15.97
C VAL A 766 31.66 14.49 17.09
N ASN A 767 30.37 14.21 17.29
CA ASN A 767 29.89 13.37 18.39
C ASN A 767 30.40 11.93 18.29
N ASP A 768 30.44 11.40 17.06
CA ASP A 768 30.81 10.00 16.80
C ASP A 768 32.33 9.84 16.58
N GLY A 769 33.12 10.87 16.93
CA GLY A 769 34.59 10.86 16.96
C GLY A 769 35.29 11.16 15.63
N LEU A 770 34.54 11.45 14.56
CA LEU A 770 35.02 11.52 13.18
C LEU A 770 35.62 12.87 12.79
N ALA A 771 35.20 13.97 13.40
CA ALA A 771 35.60 15.33 13.01
C ALA A 771 37.08 15.71 13.26
N THR A 772 37.94 14.74 13.54
CA THR A 772 39.39 14.92 13.66
C THR A 772 40.15 13.81 12.96
N GLY A 773 41.22 14.16 12.24
CA GLY A 773 41.98 13.20 11.45
C GLY A 773 41.26 12.82 10.15
N ILE A 774 41.39 11.56 9.75
CA ILE A 774 41.05 11.06 8.41
C ILE A 774 39.55 10.83 8.15
N PHE A 775 38.69 10.92 9.16
CA PHE A 775 37.23 10.77 9.01
C PHE A 775 36.48 12.12 8.98
N ALA A 776 37.20 13.24 9.08
CA ALA A 776 36.58 14.55 9.15
C ALA A 776 35.94 14.92 7.80
N PRO A 777 34.68 15.36 7.76
CA PRO A 777 34.02 15.72 6.50
C PRO A 777 34.68 16.97 5.90
N ASP A 778 35.24 16.80 4.69
CA ASP A 778 35.72 17.89 3.83
C ASP A 778 34.51 18.34 2.98
N PHE A 779 33.91 19.46 3.34
CA PHE A 779 32.85 20.03 2.52
C PHE A 779 33.49 20.67 1.28
N VAL A 780 32.86 20.53 0.11
CA VAL A 780 33.41 21.05 -1.14
C VAL A 780 32.40 21.85 -1.97
N GLY A 781 32.92 22.80 -2.75
CA GLY A 781 32.16 23.69 -3.62
C GLY A 781 32.72 25.12 -3.63
N SER A 782 32.17 25.99 -4.48
CA SER A 782 32.66 27.36 -4.69
C SER A 782 32.15 28.39 -3.67
N GLY A 783 31.15 28.06 -2.87
CA GLY A 783 30.62 28.90 -1.80
C GLY A 783 31.27 28.58 -0.45
N ASN A 784 31.36 29.58 0.44
CA ASN A 784 31.97 29.46 1.77
C ASN A 784 31.19 30.33 2.79
N GLN A 785 29.88 30.12 2.89
CA GLN A 785 29.00 30.95 3.72
C GLN A 785 28.44 30.17 4.91
N ALA A 786 28.91 30.54 6.11
CA ALA A 786 28.32 30.19 7.41
C ALA A 786 28.86 31.16 8.49
N ALA A 787 28.03 31.53 9.47
CA ALA A 787 28.46 32.30 10.65
C ALA A 787 28.30 31.52 11.97
N ALA A 788 27.73 30.31 11.94
CA ALA A 788 27.99 29.30 12.95
C ALA A 788 29.49 28.89 12.94
N PRO A 789 30.06 28.44 14.08
CA PRO A 789 31.47 28.06 14.20
C PRO A 789 31.75 26.63 13.72
N ILE A 790 31.27 26.26 12.53
CA ILE A 790 31.74 25.04 11.85
C ILE A 790 33.17 25.26 11.29
N PRO A 791 34.09 24.29 11.45
CA PRO A 791 35.46 24.39 10.91
C PRO A 791 35.50 24.49 9.39
N ASP A 792 34.74 23.62 8.71
CA ASP A 792 34.50 23.71 7.27
C ASP A 792 33.14 24.37 7.00
N LYS A 793 33.11 25.20 5.96
CA LYS A 793 32.01 26.09 5.56
C LYS A 793 31.67 25.97 4.08
N ASN A 794 32.43 25.19 3.33
CA ASN A 794 32.30 25.07 1.88
C ASN A 794 30.92 24.51 1.46
N HIS A 795 30.49 24.84 0.25
CA HIS A 795 29.25 24.34 -0.35
C HIS A 795 29.14 24.73 -1.84
N GLN A 796 28.22 24.10 -2.58
CA GLN A 796 27.89 24.42 -3.96
C GLN A 796 26.42 24.90 -4.09
N ILE A 797 25.97 25.74 -3.15
CA ILE A 797 24.56 26.16 -3.00
C ILE A 797 24.35 27.61 -3.47
N THR A 798 23.23 27.88 -4.14
CA THR A 798 22.78 29.25 -4.48
C THR A 798 21.55 29.66 -3.67
N GLY A 799 21.58 30.86 -3.06
CA GLY A 799 20.49 31.40 -2.23
C GLY A 799 19.17 31.71 -2.96
N THR A 800 19.09 31.47 -4.27
CA THR A 800 17.86 31.56 -5.07
C THR A 800 17.76 30.37 -6.05
N GLY A 801 18.30 29.20 -5.67
CA GLY A 801 18.43 28.04 -6.55
C GLY A 801 17.10 27.43 -6.98
N THR A 802 16.83 27.45 -8.28
CA THR A 802 15.84 26.57 -8.95
C THR A 802 16.53 25.26 -9.36
N ILE A 803 15.75 24.28 -9.84
CA ILE A 803 16.28 23.04 -10.41
C ILE A 803 17.18 23.39 -11.62
N ASP A 804 16.69 24.23 -12.54
CA ASP A 804 17.43 24.77 -13.69
C ASP A 804 18.80 25.37 -13.30
N SER A 805 18.84 26.24 -12.30
CA SER A 805 20.08 26.93 -11.95
C SER A 805 21.11 26.02 -11.27
N ASN A 806 20.65 24.92 -10.66
CA ASN A 806 21.53 23.86 -10.20
C ASN A 806 22.03 23.00 -11.39
N LEU A 807 21.22 22.76 -12.42
CA LEU A 807 21.66 22.10 -13.66
C LEU A 807 22.70 22.95 -14.42
N ASP A 808 22.56 24.27 -14.47
CA ASP A 808 23.59 25.19 -14.99
C ASP A 808 24.93 25.05 -14.23
N ILE A 809 24.87 25.03 -12.88
CA ILE A 809 26.06 24.82 -12.02
C ILE A 809 26.71 23.47 -12.31
N VAL A 810 25.92 22.40 -12.35
CA VAL A 810 26.34 21.02 -12.65
C VAL A 810 26.91 20.90 -14.08
N ASN A 811 26.55 21.80 -15.00
CA ASN A 811 27.15 21.89 -16.34
C ASN A 811 28.47 22.68 -16.41
N THR A 812 28.87 23.42 -15.37
CA THR A 812 30.17 24.14 -15.37
C THR A 812 31.39 23.21 -15.33
N ALA A 813 32.52 23.64 -15.88
CA ALA A 813 33.77 22.88 -15.78
C ALA A 813 34.25 22.71 -14.31
N ALA A 814 33.94 23.67 -13.44
CA ALA A 814 34.34 23.68 -12.03
C ALA A 814 33.64 22.60 -11.19
N PHE A 815 32.41 22.20 -11.55
CA PHE A 815 31.65 21.20 -10.77
C PHE A 815 32.44 19.90 -10.50
N THR A 816 33.20 19.42 -11.50
CA THR A 816 34.01 18.20 -11.40
C THR A 816 35.43 18.42 -10.86
N SER A 817 35.86 19.65 -10.56
CA SER A 817 37.24 19.90 -10.09
C SER A 817 37.45 19.69 -8.58
N PHE A 818 36.38 19.45 -7.82
CA PHE A 818 36.43 19.36 -6.36
C PHE A 818 36.83 17.98 -5.80
N GLY A 819 36.81 16.92 -6.64
CA GLY A 819 37.10 15.55 -6.20
C GLY A 819 35.99 14.91 -5.34
N THR A 820 34.76 15.39 -5.49
CA THR A 820 33.57 15.01 -4.71
C THR A 820 33.31 13.49 -4.65
N ASN A 821 33.06 12.97 -3.45
CA ASN A 821 32.64 11.58 -3.20
C ASN A 821 31.14 11.47 -2.90
N VAL A 822 30.52 12.53 -2.38
CA VAL A 822 29.10 12.59 -2.01
C VAL A 822 28.49 13.88 -2.52
N VAL A 823 27.29 13.84 -3.09
CA VAL A 823 26.47 15.03 -3.35
C VAL A 823 25.20 14.98 -2.49
N LEU A 824 24.95 16.04 -1.71
CA LEU A 824 23.72 16.21 -0.92
C LEU A 824 22.82 17.21 -1.65
N LEU A 825 21.82 16.73 -2.38
CA LEU A 825 20.93 17.55 -3.21
C LEU A 825 19.57 17.78 -2.53
N MET A 826 19.23 19.05 -2.26
CA MET A 826 17.88 19.47 -1.83
C MET A 826 17.48 20.75 -2.58
N VAL A 827 16.55 20.61 -3.54
CA VAL A 827 16.14 21.66 -4.49
C VAL A 827 14.70 21.47 -4.94
N GLY A 828 14.03 22.54 -5.37
CA GLY A 828 12.64 22.56 -5.86
C GLY A 828 11.72 23.51 -5.10
N THR A 829 12.16 24.02 -3.94
CA THR A 829 11.32 24.88 -3.08
C THR A 829 11.03 26.23 -3.73
N VAL A 830 11.99 26.76 -4.49
CA VAL A 830 11.94 28.07 -5.17
C VAL A 830 11.04 28.00 -6.40
N ASP A 831 11.06 26.88 -7.10
CA ASP A 831 10.37 26.62 -8.37
C ASP A 831 8.83 26.72 -8.21
N THR A 832 8.31 26.36 -7.04
CA THR A 832 6.89 26.50 -6.68
C THR A 832 6.44 27.93 -6.31
N SER A 833 7.35 28.93 -6.31
CA SER A 833 7.05 30.24 -5.70
C SER A 833 6.20 31.21 -6.55
N ASN A 834 5.95 30.92 -7.84
CA ASN A 834 5.38 31.88 -8.80
C ASN A 834 4.12 31.41 -9.57
N ILE A 835 3.26 30.63 -8.90
CA ILE A 835 2.00 30.04 -9.41
C ILE A 835 1.06 31.04 -10.14
N ALA A 836 1.19 32.35 -9.89
CA ALA A 836 0.36 33.39 -10.53
C ALA A 836 0.88 33.89 -11.90
N ALA A 837 2.06 33.47 -12.36
CA ALA A 837 2.68 34.04 -13.57
C ALA A 837 3.36 33.00 -14.49
N ASN A 838 4.11 32.05 -13.92
CA ASN A 838 4.75 30.97 -14.67
C ASN A 838 4.38 29.63 -14.04
N ASN A 839 3.72 28.76 -14.81
CA ASN A 839 3.77 27.34 -14.51
C ASN A 839 5.18 26.85 -14.89
N SER A 840 5.95 26.36 -13.93
CA SER A 840 6.62 25.07 -14.13
C SER A 840 5.58 24.01 -13.74
N PRO A 841 4.95 23.31 -14.70
CA PRO A 841 4.11 22.15 -14.37
C PRO A 841 4.88 21.15 -13.51
N LEU A 842 4.16 20.36 -12.72
CA LEU A 842 4.74 19.24 -11.97
C LEU A 842 5.55 18.29 -12.87
N GLU A 843 5.03 18.04 -14.09
CA GLU A 843 5.67 17.28 -15.17
C GLU A 843 7.01 17.89 -15.64
N THR A 844 7.15 19.21 -15.62
CA THR A 844 8.41 19.91 -15.93
C THR A 844 9.39 19.77 -14.78
N MET A 845 8.99 20.08 -13.54
CA MET A 845 9.86 19.89 -12.36
C MET A 845 10.35 18.44 -12.20
N GLN A 846 9.52 17.45 -12.59
CA GLN A 846 9.88 16.04 -12.66
C GLN A 846 11.00 15.78 -13.69
N GLN A 847 10.87 16.33 -14.90
CA GLN A 847 11.88 16.17 -15.96
C GLN A 847 13.17 16.93 -15.62
N ASP A 848 13.07 18.17 -15.12
CA ASP A 848 14.23 19.00 -14.77
C ASP A 848 15.06 18.34 -13.65
N LEU A 849 14.41 17.72 -12.66
CA LEU A 849 15.09 16.98 -11.60
C LEU A 849 15.70 15.67 -12.12
N LEU A 850 15.00 14.94 -12.99
CA LEU A 850 15.53 13.74 -13.65
C LEU A 850 16.78 14.07 -14.46
N ASP A 851 16.76 15.16 -15.23
CA ASP A 851 17.90 15.64 -16.01
C ASP A 851 19.04 16.10 -15.10
N LEU A 852 18.75 16.81 -13.99
CA LEU A 852 19.74 17.20 -12.98
C LEU A 852 20.44 15.99 -12.33
N VAL A 853 19.69 14.99 -11.86
CA VAL A 853 20.23 13.80 -11.18
C VAL A 853 21.01 12.91 -12.16
N ASN A 854 20.51 12.75 -13.39
CA ASN A 854 21.29 12.11 -14.47
C ASN A 854 22.58 12.89 -14.74
N ARG A 855 22.53 14.22 -14.81
CA ARG A 855 23.72 15.03 -15.13
C ARG A 855 24.78 15.02 -14.02
N ILE A 856 24.38 14.93 -12.75
CA ILE A 856 25.29 14.73 -11.63
C ILE A 856 25.95 13.35 -11.75
N THR A 857 25.17 12.27 -11.89
CA THR A 857 25.68 10.88 -11.95
C THR A 857 26.44 10.56 -13.25
N GLU A 858 26.23 11.31 -14.34
CA GLU A 858 27.10 11.29 -15.52
C GLU A 858 28.48 11.88 -15.26
N ARG A 859 28.55 12.98 -14.50
CA ARG A 859 29.77 13.78 -14.32
C ARG A 859 30.60 13.39 -13.11
N LEU A 860 29.97 12.79 -12.11
CA LEU A 860 30.59 12.21 -10.92
C LEU A 860 30.18 10.71 -10.82
N PRO A 861 30.58 9.85 -11.77
CA PRO A 861 30.08 8.47 -11.86
C PRO A 861 30.50 7.56 -10.69
N ASN A 862 31.46 8.01 -9.87
CA ASN A 862 31.97 7.30 -8.70
C ASN A 862 31.53 7.97 -7.38
N ALA A 863 30.61 8.94 -7.42
CA ALA A 863 30.12 9.64 -6.23
C ALA A 863 28.71 9.16 -5.87
N GLU A 864 28.43 9.06 -4.57
CA GLU A 864 27.09 8.76 -4.06
C GLU A 864 26.23 10.03 -4.11
N VAL A 865 25.09 9.98 -4.79
CA VAL A 865 24.18 11.13 -4.94
C VAL A 865 22.97 10.93 -4.03
N LEU A 866 22.91 11.65 -2.92
CA LEU A 866 21.77 11.62 -2.01
C LEU A 866 20.80 12.76 -2.36
N VAL A 867 19.58 12.40 -2.78
CA VAL A 867 18.55 13.34 -3.23
C VAL A 867 17.43 13.41 -2.19
N ALA A 868 17.25 14.55 -1.55
CA ALA A 868 16.24 14.75 -0.53
C ALA A 868 14.92 15.28 -1.09
N SER A 869 13.82 14.90 -0.45
CA SER A 869 12.55 15.62 -0.54
C SER A 869 12.70 17.07 -0.04
N VAL A 870 11.89 18.00 -0.56
CA VAL A 870 11.87 19.37 -0.02
C VAL A 870 11.09 19.48 1.30
N PRO A 871 11.49 20.38 2.23
CA PRO A 871 10.72 20.69 3.43
C PRO A 871 9.28 21.15 3.13
N PRO A 872 8.33 20.88 4.04
CA PRO A 872 6.93 21.30 3.87
C PRO A 872 6.81 22.84 3.98
N VAL A 873 5.89 23.41 3.19
CA VAL A 873 5.54 24.84 3.29
C VAL A 873 4.17 25.04 3.94
N ALA A 874 4.01 26.17 4.63
CA ALA A 874 2.83 26.51 5.41
C ALA A 874 2.69 28.06 5.55
N GLY A 875 2.04 28.51 6.61
CA GLY A 875 2.03 29.93 7.04
C GLY A 875 1.26 30.83 6.08
N THR A 876 1.98 31.67 5.33
CA THR A 876 1.41 32.59 4.33
C THR A 876 1.41 32.03 2.90
N SER A 877 1.90 30.81 2.70
CA SER A 877 1.83 30.12 1.41
C SER A 877 0.39 29.85 0.97
N THR A 878 0.11 29.92 -0.33
CA THR A 878 -1.19 29.55 -0.91
C THR A 878 -1.38 28.04 -0.86
N GLN A 879 -2.64 27.57 -0.75
CA GLN A 879 -2.94 26.13 -0.73
C GLN A 879 -2.34 25.41 -1.94
N ALA A 880 -2.52 25.95 -3.15
CA ALA A 880 -1.92 25.39 -4.38
C ALA A 880 -0.38 25.25 -4.33
N ARG A 881 0.33 26.03 -3.49
CA ARG A 881 1.78 25.86 -3.28
C ARG A 881 2.10 24.79 -2.23
N ILE A 882 1.24 24.63 -1.23
CA ILE A 882 1.33 23.51 -0.28
C ILE A 882 1.11 22.21 -1.04
N ASP A 883 0.03 22.14 -1.82
CA ASP A 883 -0.33 21.02 -2.69
C ASP A 883 0.84 20.69 -3.64
N GLN A 884 1.35 21.67 -4.41
CA GLN A 884 2.47 21.45 -5.36
C GLN A 884 3.79 21.02 -4.69
N ILE A 885 4.07 21.44 -3.44
CA ILE A 885 5.24 20.98 -2.68
C ILE A 885 5.07 19.53 -2.21
N GLN A 886 3.84 19.11 -1.87
CA GLN A 886 3.53 17.71 -1.55
C GLN A 886 3.63 16.84 -2.81
N ASP A 887 2.92 17.22 -3.89
CA ASP A 887 2.94 16.53 -5.19
C ASP A 887 4.38 16.33 -5.70
N TYR A 888 5.23 17.36 -5.64
CA TYR A 888 6.64 17.25 -6.04
C TYR A 888 7.44 16.33 -5.11
N SER A 889 7.21 16.39 -3.80
CA SER A 889 7.88 15.49 -2.84
C SER A 889 7.56 14.02 -3.09
N GLU A 890 6.33 13.70 -3.49
CA GLU A 890 5.89 12.33 -3.80
C GLU A 890 6.51 11.75 -5.09
N LEU A 891 6.97 12.60 -6.02
CA LEU A 891 7.63 12.15 -7.26
C LEU A 891 9.12 11.82 -7.10
N ILE A 892 9.83 12.48 -6.17
CA ILE A 892 11.29 12.33 -6.00
C ILE A 892 11.73 10.87 -5.78
N PRO A 893 11.06 10.05 -4.93
CA PRO A 893 11.42 8.64 -4.77
C PRO A 893 11.35 7.84 -6.08
N GLY A 894 10.37 8.12 -6.94
CA GLY A 894 10.21 7.45 -8.24
C GLY A 894 11.29 7.85 -9.25
N ILE A 895 11.64 9.15 -9.28
CA ILE A 895 12.74 9.67 -10.10
C ILE A 895 14.06 9.01 -9.68
N VAL A 896 14.39 9.06 -8.38
CA VAL A 896 15.60 8.46 -7.82
C VAL A 896 15.65 6.95 -8.08
N GLY A 897 14.56 6.22 -7.81
CA GLY A 897 14.46 4.78 -8.07
C GLY A 897 14.68 4.43 -9.54
N SER A 898 14.22 5.26 -10.48
CA SER A 898 14.45 5.03 -11.92
C SER A 898 15.91 5.20 -12.32
N VAL A 899 16.64 6.13 -11.70
CA VAL A 899 18.06 6.38 -11.98
C VAL A 899 18.94 5.33 -11.28
N ALA A 900 18.58 4.90 -10.06
CA ALA A 900 19.21 3.76 -9.39
C ALA A 900 19.04 2.45 -10.17
N ALA A 901 17.83 2.19 -10.71
CA ALA A 901 17.56 1.02 -11.56
C ALA A 901 18.35 1.04 -12.90
N ALA A 902 18.86 2.20 -13.32
CA ALA A 902 19.78 2.33 -14.45
C ALA A 902 21.26 2.07 -14.06
N GLY A 903 21.54 1.60 -12.83
CA GLY A 903 22.89 1.28 -12.35
C GLY A 903 23.70 2.50 -11.94
N ARG A 904 23.05 3.56 -11.43
CA ARG A 904 23.72 4.77 -10.90
C ARG A 904 23.70 4.78 -9.38
N ASN A 905 24.78 5.32 -8.80
CA ASN A 905 24.94 5.57 -7.37
C ASN A 905 24.07 6.74 -6.88
N VAL A 906 22.80 6.46 -6.59
CA VAL A 906 21.84 7.46 -6.10
C VAL A 906 20.90 6.86 -5.05
N ARG A 907 20.67 7.57 -3.94
CA ARG A 907 19.68 7.21 -2.90
C ARG A 907 18.73 8.37 -2.60
N PHE A 908 17.54 8.05 -2.08
CA PHE A 908 16.52 9.03 -1.68
C PHE A 908 16.58 9.27 -0.17
N VAL A 909 16.30 10.50 0.27
CA VAL A 909 16.24 10.89 1.68
C VAL A 909 14.93 11.62 1.99
N ASP A 910 14.08 11.05 2.85
CA ASP A 910 12.84 11.71 3.28
C ASP A 910 13.13 12.75 4.39
N VAL A 911 13.38 13.97 3.94
CA VAL A 911 13.46 15.17 4.78
C VAL A 911 12.06 15.67 5.18
N ASN A 912 11.03 15.43 4.38
CA ASN A 912 9.69 16.01 4.57
C ASN A 912 8.93 15.32 5.71
N GLY A 913 8.90 13.98 5.72
CA GLY A 913 8.22 13.18 6.74
C GLY A 913 8.73 13.38 8.17
N GLY A 914 9.98 13.85 8.33
CA GLY A 914 10.56 14.20 9.64
C GLY A 914 10.16 15.59 10.16
N LEU A 915 9.59 16.47 9.34
CA LEU A 915 9.39 17.89 9.64
C LEU A 915 7.95 18.24 10.03
N THR A 916 7.80 19.31 10.82
CA THR A 916 6.51 19.79 11.35
C THR A 916 6.39 21.30 11.19
N GLN A 917 5.18 21.86 11.37
CA GLN A 917 4.98 23.31 11.31
C GLN A 917 5.83 24.09 12.36
N SER A 918 6.16 23.47 13.49
CA SER A 918 7.09 24.03 14.50
C SER A 918 8.56 24.06 14.08
N ASP A 919 8.92 23.37 13.00
CA ASP A 919 10.26 23.39 12.40
C ASP A 919 10.43 24.47 11.33
N LEU A 920 9.38 25.26 11.09
CA LEU A 920 9.34 26.40 10.18
C LEU A 920 9.29 27.72 10.95
N LEU A 921 9.75 28.79 10.31
CA LEU A 921 9.63 30.17 10.83
C LEU A 921 8.24 30.75 10.56
N ALA A 922 7.97 31.96 11.06
CA ALA A 922 6.65 32.60 10.97
C ALA A 922 6.16 32.79 9.52
N GLY A 923 7.08 32.97 8.57
CA GLY A 923 6.78 33.00 7.13
C GLY A 923 6.40 31.65 6.49
N GLY A 924 6.58 30.52 7.19
CA GLY A 924 6.13 29.20 6.75
C GLY A 924 6.84 28.62 5.53
N VAL A 925 8.06 29.07 5.21
CA VAL A 925 8.86 28.57 4.08
C VAL A 925 10.31 28.33 4.52
N ASN A 926 10.90 29.31 5.22
CA ASN A 926 12.23 29.19 5.79
C ASN A 926 12.20 28.33 7.06
N LEU A 927 13.21 27.49 7.22
CA LEU A 927 13.37 26.57 8.35
C LEU A 927 13.76 27.31 9.64
N ALA A 928 13.23 26.83 10.77
CA ALA A 928 13.76 27.15 12.08
C ALA A 928 15.00 26.30 12.41
N ALA A 929 15.72 26.65 13.48
CA ALA A 929 16.90 25.91 13.91
C ALA A 929 16.62 24.42 14.19
N SER A 930 15.42 24.05 14.67
CA SER A 930 15.03 22.64 14.86
C SER A 930 14.87 21.90 13.53
N GLY A 931 14.33 22.55 12.49
CA GLY A 931 14.23 22.00 11.15
C GLY A 931 15.61 21.74 10.53
N HIS A 932 16.52 22.71 10.60
CA HIS A 932 17.91 22.49 10.19
C HIS A 932 18.61 21.37 11.01
N THR A 933 18.30 21.24 12.30
CA THR A 933 18.82 20.16 13.15
C THR A 933 18.32 18.79 12.66
N LYS A 934 17.01 18.65 12.42
CA LYS A 934 16.42 17.41 11.89
C LYS A 934 17.03 17.01 10.54
N ILE A 935 17.13 17.95 9.60
CA ILE A 935 17.74 17.70 8.28
C ILE A 935 19.22 17.31 8.42
N GLY A 936 19.96 17.93 9.34
CA GLY A 936 21.37 17.59 9.57
C GLY A 936 21.57 16.20 10.18
N ASN A 937 20.61 15.71 10.96
CA ASN A 937 20.59 14.31 11.38
C ASN A 937 20.24 13.39 10.20
N LEU A 938 19.15 13.64 9.49
CA LEU A 938 18.70 12.80 8.37
C LEU A 938 19.74 12.66 7.26
N TRP A 939 20.54 13.71 6.98
CA TRP A 939 21.69 13.59 6.08
C TRP A 939 22.82 12.73 6.64
N TYR A 940 23.06 12.75 7.95
CA TYR A 940 24.08 11.91 8.57
C TYR A 940 23.65 10.44 8.60
N ASP A 941 22.40 10.20 8.98
CA ASP A 941 21.79 8.88 9.01
C ASP A 941 21.74 8.29 7.58
N ALA A 942 21.47 9.11 6.55
CA ALA A 942 21.56 8.72 5.15
C ALA A 942 23.00 8.58 4.59
N LEU A 943 24.04 8.83 5.40
CA LEU A 943 25.46 8.64 5.03
C LEU A 943 26.12 7.44 5.75
N MET A 944 25.42 6.81 6.68
CA MET A 944 25.91 5.72 7.52
C MET A 944 24.92 4.56 7.51
N ASP A 945 25.28 3.42 6.91
CA ASP A 945 24.52 2.18 7.10
C ASP A 945 24.82 1.65 8.53
N GLU A 946 23.83 1.34 9.37
CA GLU A 946 24.01 0.99 10.80
C GLU A 946 23.69 -0.49 11.10
N ASP A 947 24.64 -1.22 11.70
CA ASP A 947 24.35 -2.54 12.27
C ASP A 947 23.99 -2.44 13.74
N THR A 948 22.82 -2.99 14.11
CA THR A 948 22.48 -3.27 15.51
C THR A 948 23.05 -4.62 15.90
N LEU A 949 23.95 -4.64 16.89
CA LEU A 949 24.49 -5.86 17.47
C LEU A 949 23.62 -6.36 18.63
N ALA A 950 23.83 -7.60 19.07
CA ALA A 950 23.37 -8.07 20.38
C ALA A 950 24.28 -9.18 20.91
N GLY A 951 24.92 -8.96 22.08
CA GLY A 951 25.76 -9.97 22.73
C GLY A 951 27.10 -10.23 22.04
N ILE A 952 27.58 -9.28 21.23
CA ILE A 952 28.89 -9.33 20.59
C ILE A 952 29.95 -8.76 21.54
N GLU A 953 31.01 -9.53 21.75
CA GLU A 953 32.10 -9.25 22.70
C GLU A 953 33.46 -9.16 21.99
N ASN A 954 33.54 -9.54 20.72
CA ASN A 954 34.78 -9.60 19.94
C ASN A 954 34.55 -9.07 18.52
N ILE A 955 35.57 -8.47 17.92
CA ILE A 955 35.47 -7.86 16.59
C ILE A 955 36.77 -7.99 15.80
N THR A 956 36.61 -8.30 14.51
CA THR A 956 37.59 -8.02 13.45
C THR A 956 37.06 -6.87 12.60
N GLY A 957 37.84 -5.80 12.47
CA GLY A 957 37.56 -4.64 11.62
C GLY A 957 37.91 -4.89 10.15
N THR A 958 38.33 -3.85 9.43
CA THR A 958 38.31 -3.80 7.96
C THR A 958 39.71 -3.80 7.30
N ALA A 959 39.77 -3.45 6.01
CA ALA A 959 41.02 -3.16 5.29
C ALA A 959 41.29 -1.64 5.18
N PHE A 960 40.64 -0.84 6.02
CA PHE A 960 40.78 0.59 6.13
C PHE A 960 40.84 0.98 7.61
N SER A 961 41.34 2.19 7.89
CA SER A 961 41.30 2.74 9.24
C SER A 961 39.90 2.67 9.84
N ASP A 962 39.81 2.12 11.05
CA ASP A 962 38.59 1.96 11.84
C ASP A 962 38.64 2.74 13.16
N ILE A 963 37.47 2.97 13.75
CA ILE A 963 37.32 3.38 15.15
C ILE A 963 36.57 2.25 15.88
N ILE A 964 37.27 1.53 16.77
CA ILE A 964 36.70 0.35 17.46
C ILE A 964 36.73 0.57 18.96
N SER A 965 35.56 0.43 19.59
CA SER A 965 35.37 0.45 21.05
C SER A 965 34.71 -0.85 21.52
N GLY A 966 35.34 -1.49 22.51
CA GLY A 966 34.85 -2.69 23.17
C GLY A 966 33.73 -2.41 24.18
N THR A 967 33.77 -3.09 25.33
CA THR A 967 32.67 -3.20 26.30
C THR A 967 33.17 -3.00 27.75
N ASN A 968 32.59 -3.71 28.72
CA ASN A 968 33.08 -3.80 30.10
C ASN A 968 33.30 -5.27 30.49
N SER A 969 33.80 -6.06 29.54
CA SER A 969 34.11 -7.48 29.62
C SER A 969 35.28 -7.76 28.68
N ASP A 970 36.13 -8.73 28.99
CA ASP A 970 37.33 -9.06 28.20
C ASP A 970 37.04 -9.19 26.70
N ASN A 971 37.53 -8.25 25.88
CA ASN A 971 37.27 -8.21 24.44
C ASN A 971 38.53 -8.54 23.62
N ARG A 972 38.35 -9.30 22.54
CA ARG A 972 39.34 -9.47 21.49
C ARG A 972 39.05 -8.50 20.35
N ILE A 973 39.96 -7.56 20.13
CA ILE A 973 39.89 -6.55 19.09
C ILE A 973 41.02 -6.80 18.09
N GLU A 974 40.67 -6.95 16.83
CA GLU A 974 41.58 -7.05 15.69
C GLU A 974 41.18 -5.91 14.75
N GLY A 975 42.04 -4.89 14.62
CA GLY A 975 41.77 -3.72 13.80
C GLY A 975 41.64 -4.10 12.33
N GLY A 976 42.76 -4.46 11.71
CA GLY A 976 42.79 -5.01 10.37
C GLY A 976 43.92 -4.39 9.58
N LEU A 977 43.61 -3.70 8.48
CA LEU A 977 44.59 -2.90 7.75
C LEU A 977 44.21 -1.42 7.84
N GLY A 978 45.15 -0.55 8.17
CA GLY A 978 44.89 0.86 8.43
C GLY A 978 45.66 1.35 9.64
N SER A 979 45.56 2.64 9.93
CA SER A 979 45.92 3.17 11.26
C SER A 979 44.64 3.25 12.08
N ASP A 980 44.42 2.28 12.97
CA ASP A 980 43.16 2.14 13.69
C ASP A 980 43.16 2.86 15.04
N ARG A 981 41.96 3.24 15.50
CA ARG A 981 41.74 3.77 16.84
C ARG A 981 41.02 2.74 17.70
N LEU A 982 41.81 1.95 18.44
CA LEU A 982 41.31 0.80 19.22
C LEU A 982 41.16 1.14 20.70
N THR A 983 40.03 0.78 21.30
CA THR A 983 39.67 1.06 22.70
C THR A 983 39.08 -0.20 23.31
N GLY A 984 39.71 -0.75 24.36
CA GLY A 984 39.24 -1.97 25.01
C GLY A 984 37.98 -1.75 25.84
N GLY A 985 37.99 -0.70 26.65
CA GLY A 985 36.92 -0.36 27.60
C GLY A 985 37.34 -0.73 29.03
N THR A 986 36.73 -1.77 29.60
CA THR A 986 37.25 -2.38 30.83
C THR A 986 37.19 -3.91 30.80
N GLY A 987 38.34 -4.56 31.00
CA GLY A 987 38.47 -6.01 30.96
C GLY A 987 39.94 -6.44 31.11
N ALA A 988 40.23 -7.64 30.60
CA ALA A 988 41.58 -8.08 30.23
C ALA A 988 41.64 -8.22 28.70
N ASP A 989 41.72 -7.09 28.00
CA ASP A 989 41.46 -7.01 26.57
C ASP A 989 42.65 -7.53 25.73
N THR A 990 42.38 -7.99 24.52
CA THR A 990 43.38 -8.58 23.62
C THR A 990 43.37 -7.89 22.26
N PHE A 991 44.39 -7.09 21.99
CA PHE A 991 44.63 -6.41 20.71
C PHE A 991 45.49 -7.29 19.82
N VAL A 992 45.03 -7.60 18.59
CA VAL A 992 45.63 -8.62 17.73
C VAL A 992 46.24 -8.04 16.46
N TYR A 993 47.50 -8.38 16.21
CA TYR A 993 48.26 -8.08 15.00
C TYR A 993 48.70 -9.38 14.30
N ARG A 994 48.48 -9.47 12.98
CA ARG A 994 48.92 -10.59 12.15
C ARG A 994 50.10 -10.24 11.26
N SER A 995 50.30 -8.97 10.88
CA SER A 995 51.36 -8.55 9.94
C SER A 995 51.99 -7.21 10.31
N LEU A 996 53.27 -7.05 9.93
CA LEU A 996 53.99 -5.77 10.01
C LEU A 996 53.49 -4.68 9.05
N THR A 997 52.57 -5.01 8.14
CA THR A 997 51.98 -4.09 7.17
C THR A 997 50.50 -3.77 7.44
N GLU A 998 50.01 -4.03 8.66
CA GLU A 998 48.66 -3.64 9.10
C GLU A 998 48.54 -2.12 9.25
N GLY A 999 49.36 -1.49 10.11
CA GLY A 999 49.58 -0.04 10.12
C GLY A 999 50.18 0.50 11.42
N GLU A 1000 50.08 1.82 11.64
CA GLU A 1000 50.42 2.44 12.94
C GLU A 1000 49.13 2.70 13.74
N ASP A 1001 48.75 1.76 14.61
CA ASP A 1001 47.56 1.88 15.44
C ASP A 1001 47.72 2.87 16.60
N THR A 1002 46.58 3.35 17.11
CA THR A 1002 46.48 4.04 18.39
C THR A 1002 45.55 3.27 19.34
N ILE A 1003 46.13 2.56 20.30
CA ILE A 1003 45.37 1.95 21.41
C ILE A 1003 45.17 3.03 22.49
N THR A 1004 43.93 3.26 22.90
CA THR A 1004 43.56 4.52 23.56
C THR A 1004 43.52 4.48 25.09
N ASP A 1005 43.49 3.28 25.66
CA ASP A 1005 43.21 3.01 27.08
C ASP A 1005 44.07 1.90 27.71
N PHE A 1006 44.97 1.28 26.95
CA PHE A 1006 45.77 0.09 27.33
C PHE A 1006 46.31 0.10 28.78
N THR A 1007 45.97 -0.94 29.54
CA THR A 1007 46.28 -1.09 30.97
C THR A 1007 47.33 -2.19 31.24
N THR A 1008 47.24 -2.88 32.38
CA THR A 1008 48.15 -4.00 32.75
C THR A 1008 47.46 -5.36 32.84
N SER A 1009 46.13 -5.41 32.72
CA SER A 1009 45.37 -6.65 32.49
C SER A 1009 45.43 -7.11 31.03
N ASP A 1010 45.58 -6.16 30.11
CA ASP A 1010 45.41 -6.34 28.67
C ASP A 1010 46.64 -6.99 28.01
N THR A 1011 46.50 -7.44 26.77
CA THR A 1011 47.49 -8.21 26.03
C THR A 1011 47.56 -7.75 24.58
N ILE A 1012 48.77 -7.70 24.03
CA ILE A 1012 49.02 -7.57 22.60
C ILE A 1012 49.37 -8.96 22.07
N GLN A 1013 48.68 -9.42 21.03
CA GLN A 1013 48.86 -10.74 20.42
C GLN A 1013 49.43 -10.59 19.02
N ILE A 1014 50.59 -11.23 18.77
CA ILE A 1014 51.36 -11.10 17.53
C ILE A 1014 51.45 -12.47 16.83
N SER A 1015 51.11 -12.55 15.55
CA SER A 1015 51.39 -13.74 14.73
C SER A 1015 52.89 -13.86 14.43
N ALA A 1016 53.50 -15.00 14.78
CA ALA A 1016 54.89 -15.29 14.46
C ALA A 1016 55.12 -15.36 12.94
N SER A 1017 54.16 -15.91 12.18
CA SER A 1017 54.32 -16.15 10.75
C SER A 1017 54.28 -14.88 9.89
N GLY A 1018 53.45 -13.89 10.24
CA GLY A 1018 53.38 -12.60 9.52
C GLY A 1018 54.32 -11.50 10.03
N PHE A 1019 54.90 -11.65 11.22
CA PHE A 1019 55.99 -10.76 11.70
C PHE A 1019 57.39 -11.31 11.37
N GLY A 1020 57.55 -12.63 11.25
CA GLY A 1020 58.81 -13.26 10.85
C GLY A 1020 59.93 -13.08 11.88
N GLY A 1021 61.10 -12.64 11.40
CA GLY A 1021 62.31 -12.37 12.21
C GLY A 1021 62.95 -13.57 12.93
N GLY A 1022 62.28 -14.71 13.02
CA GLY A 1022 62.65 -15.84 13.89
C GLY A 1022 61.77 -15.99 15.13
N LEU A 1023 60.64 -15.26 15.22
CA LEU A 1023 59.63 -15.48 16.25
C LEU A 1023 59.08 -16.92 16.22
N VAL A 1024 58.70 -17.43 17.40
CA VAL A 1024 58.17 -18.78 17.56
C VAL A 1024 56.88 -18.75 18.38
N ALA A 1025 55.80 -19.28 17.81
CA ALA A 1025 54.50 -19.40 18.46
C ALA A 1025 54.59 -20.11 19.82
N GLY A 1026 53.95 -19.53 20.84
CA GLY A 1026 53.94 -20.05 22.22
C GLY A 1026 55.22 -19.80 23.02
N VAL A 1027 56.25 -19.17 22.46
CA VAL A 1027 57.49 -18.83 23.18
C VAL A 1027 57.40 -17.41 23.75
N SER A 1028 57.68 -17.26 25.04
CA SER A 1028 57.71 -15.95 25.72
C SER A 1028 58.96 -15.15 25.34
N LEU A 1029 58.80 -13.84 25.14
CA LEU A 1029 59.91 -12.93 24.83
C LEU A 1029 60.93 -12.85 25.97
N ALA A 1030 62.22 -12.82 25.61
CA ALA A 1030 63.30 -12.56 26.58
C ALA A 1030 63.26 -11.08 27.02
N ASN A 1031 63.28 -10.81 28.33
CA ASN A 1031 63.18 -9.45 28.85
C ASN A 1031 64.56 -8.79 28.98
N GLY A 1032 64.85 -7.78 28.15
CA GLY A 1032 66.09 -6.99 28.20
C GLY A 1032 67.38 -7.77 27.91
N THR A 1033 67.29 -8.97 27.33
CA THR A 1033 68.42 -9.84 27.00
C THR A 1033 68.18 -10.43 25.61
N ALA A 1034 69.18 -10.37 24.73
CA ALA A 1034 69.05 -10.84 23.35
C ALA A 1034 68.69 -12.34 23.25
N SER A 1035 67.76 -12.66 22.34
CA SER A 1035 67.28 -14.00 22.03
C SER A 1035 67.00 -14.13 20.52
N ALA A 1036 67.27 -15.32 19.97
CA ALA A 1036 66.94 -15.64 18.57
C ALA A 1036 65.43 -15.79 18.32
N THR A 1037 64.62 -15.99 19.37
CA THR A 1037 63.16 -16.25 19.26
C THR A 1037 62.28 -15.08 19.70
N GLY A 1038 62.85 -13.88 19.87
CA GLY A 1038 62.13 -12.69 20.32
C GLY A 1038 62.59 -12.15 21.67
N THR A 1039 62.81 -10.83 21.71
CA THR A 1039 63.25 -10.06 22.89
C THR A 1039 62.37 -8.82 23.07
N PHE A 1040 62.08 -8.44 24.30
CA PHE A 1040 61.41 -7.18 24.65
C PHE A 1040 62.43 -6.21 25.26
N VAL A 1041 62.43 -4.96 24.77
CA VAL A 1041 63.30 -3.89 25.24
C VAL A 1041 62.47 -2.68 25.63
N ASN A 1042 62.54 -2.29 26.92
CA ASN A 1042 62.00 -1.01 27.39
C ASN A 1042 63.01 0.11 27.08
N GLY A 1043 63.01 0.55 25.82
CA GLY A 1043 63.92 1.52 25.23
C GLY A 1043 63.85 1.49 23.70
N ALA A 1044 64.43 2.50 23.05
CA ALA A 1044 64.41 2.65 21.59
C ALA A 1044 65.67 2.11 20.86
N SER A 1045 66.49 1.30 21.54
CA SER A 1045 67.74 0.75 20.99
C SER A 1045 67.67 -0.79 21.00
N PRO A 1046 67.80 -1.46 19.84
CA PRO A 1046 67.74 -2.91 19.76
C PRO A 1046 69.02 -3.57 20.30
N ILE A 1047 68.92 -4.87 20.59
CA ILE A 1047 70.00 -5.69 21.13
C ILE A 1047 70.05 -7.06 20.46
N GLY A 1048 71.25 -7.50 20.07
CA GLY A 1048 71.49 -8.85 19.55
C GLY A 1048 71.50 -8.94 18.03
N THR A 1049 70.92 -10.02 17.51
CA THR A 1049 70.83 -10.42 16.09
C THR A 1049 69.54 -11.23 15.85
N GLY A 1050 68.46 -10.83 16.52
CA GLY A 1050 67.17 -11.51 16.54
C GLY A 1050 66.07 -10.55 17.00
N PRO A 1051 64.79 -10.91 16.79
CA PRO A 1051 63.73 -9.92 16.68
C PRO A 1051 63.42 -9.22 18.00
N ASN A 1052 63.27 -7.89 17.95
CA ASN A 1052 63.13 -7.03 19.11
C ASN A 1052 61.82 -6.24 19.08
N PHE A 1053 61.04 -6.33 20.17
CA PHE A 1053 59.95 -5.40 20.49
C PHE A 1053 60.50 -4.26 21.32
N LEU A 1054 60.60 -3.07 20.72
CA LEU A 1054 61.14 -1.85 21.33
C LEU A 1054 59.98 -0.98 21.82
N TYR A 1055 59.94 -0.66 23.12
CA TYR A 1055 58.91 0.20 23.69
C TYR A 1055 59.51 1.47 24.30
N ASN A 1056 59.06 2.65 23.84
CA ASN A 1056 59.51 3.94 24.37
C ASN A 1056 58.49 5.06 24.10
N ASN A 1057 58.21 5.90 25.11
CA ASN A 1057 57.29 7.05 25.01
C ASN A 1057 55.91 6.69 24.41
N GLY A 1058 55.37 5.51 24.75
CA GLY A 1058 54.09 5.01 24.23
C GLY A 1058 54.19 4.26 22.89
N PHE A 1059 55.25 4.46 22.10
CA PHE A 1059 55.43 3.74 20.84
C PHE A 1059 55.97 2.33 21.08
N LEU A 1060 55.22 1.33 20.61
CA LEU A 1060 55.69 -0.04 20.42
C LEU A 1060 56.15 -0.23 18.97
N ARG A 1061 57.39 -0.65 18.80
CA ARG A 1061 58.04 -0.88 17.50
C ARG A 1061 58.60 -2.29 17.42
N TYR A 1062 58.67 -2.84 16.21
CA TYR A 1062 59.31 -4.12 15.91
C TYR A 1062 60.54 -3.91 15.03
N ASP A 1063 61.67 -4.43 15.47
CA ASP A 1063 62.90 -4.58 14.70
C ASP A 1063 63.08 -6.07 14.36
N PRO A 1064 63.01 -6.48 13.07
CA PRO A 1064 63.14 -7.87 12.68
C PRO A 1064 64.56 -8.45 12.82
N ASP A 1065 65.62 -7.63 12.76
CA ASP A 1065 67.01 -8.11 12.75
C ASP A 1065 67.75 -7.94 14.09
N GLY A 1066 67.28 -7.01 14.93
CA GLY A 1066 67.78 -6.78 16.29
C GLY A 1066 69.14 -6.09 16.38
N THR A 1067 69.71 -5.72 15.24
CA THR A 1067 70.93 -4.91 15.09
C THR A 1067 70.61 -3.44 14.80
N GLY A 1068 69.40 -3.15 14.31
CA GLY A 1068 69.00 -1.83 13.81
C GLY A 1068 69.58 -1.47 12.44
N ALA A 1069 70.03 -2.45 11.66
CA ALA A 1069 70.40 -2.25 10.27
C ALA A 1069 69.15 -2.09 9.39
N GLN A 1070 68.12 -2.90 9.65
CA GLN A 1070 66.73 -2.61 9.31
C GLN A 1070 66.15 -1.59 10.29
N ALA A 1071 65.33 -0.66 9.78
CA ALA A 1071 64.64 0.31 10.62
C ALA A 1071 63.44 -0.32 11.34
N ALA A 1072 63.31 -0.05 12.64
CA ALA A 1072 62.21 -0.56 13.46
C ALA A 1072 60.86 0.10 13.11
N VAL A 1073 59.90 -0.71 12.66
CA VAL A 1073 58.55 -0.30 12.25
C VAL A 1073 57.68 -0.08 13.50
N THR A 1074 56.91 1.01 13.59
CA THR A 1074 55.89 1.15 14.66
C THR A 1074 54.70 0.25 14.34
N ILE A 1075 54.16 -0.42 15.34
CA ILE A 1075 52.94 -1.25 15.19
C ILE A 1075 51.78 -0.71 16.03
N ALA A 1076 52.07 -0.11 17.18
CA ALA A 1076 51.04 0.49 18.03
C ALA A 1076 51.57 1.68 18.83
N THR A 1077 50.71 2.68 19.03
CA THR A 1077 50.91 3.81 19.93
C THR A 1077 49.98 3.65 21.12
N LEU A 1078 50.56 3.39 22.30
CA LEU A 1078 49.82 3.23 23.55
C LEU A 1078 49.61 4.61 24.21
N THR A 1079 48.37 5.09 24.14
CA THR A 1079 47.99 6.42 24.65
C THR A 1079 48.30 6.55 26.14
N GLY A 1080 48.91 7.68 26.54
CA GLY A 1080 49.33 7.91 27.92
C GLY A 1080 50.64 7.24 28.34
N SER A 1081 51.30 6.47 27.47
CA SER A 1081 52.55 5.74 27.77
C SER A 1081 52.48 4.79 28.99
N PRO A 1082 51.54 3.82 29.00
CA PRO A 1082 51.39 2.84 30.08
C PRO A 1082 52.62 1.94 30.26
N ALA A 1083 52.68 1.23 31.39
CA ALA A 1083 53.79 0.34 31.72
C ALA A 1083 53.67 -1.03 31.01
N LEU A 1084 54.22 -1.13 29.79
CA LEU A 1084 54.29 -2.38 29.04
C LEU A 1084 55.43 -3.30 29.53
N THR A 1085 55.23 -4.62 29.45
CA THR A 1085 56.25 -5.63 29.79
C THR A 1085 56.21 -6.81 28.83
N ALA A 1086 57.29 -7.61 28.79
CA ALA A 1086 57.40 -8.83 27.97
C ALA A 1086 56.22 -9.81 28.17
N ALA A 1087 55.63 -9.87 29.38
CA ALA A 1087 54.50 -10.75 29.69
C ALA A 1087 53.13 -10.23 29.18
N ARG A 1088 53.11 -9.06 28.53
CA ARG A 1088 51.94 -8.44 27.89
C ARG A 1088 51.96 -8.54 26.36
N ILE A 1089 53.00 -9.14 25.79
CA ILE A 1089 53.10 -9.45 24.36
C ILE A 1089 53.11 -10.98 24.23
N SER A 1090 52.11 -11.54 23.56
CA SER A 1090 51.97 -12.97 23.31
C SER A 1090 52.27 -13.28 21.85
N ILE A 1091 53.04 -14.34 21.59
CA ILE A 1091 53.40 -14.78 20.25
C ILE A 1091 52.58 -16.02 19.90
N VAL A 1092 51.81 -15.95 18.82
CA VAL A 1092 50.95 -17.05 18.31
C VAL A 1092 51.42 -17.52 16.92
N ALA A 1093 50.69 -18.44 16.30
CA ALA A 1093 50.99 -18.93 14.95
C ALA A 1093 50.86 -17.81 13.90
#